data_AF-A0A841VEI0-F1
#
_entry.id   AF-A0A841VEI0-F1
#
_cell.length_a   1.000
_cell.length_b   1.000
_cell.length_c   1.000
_cell.angle_alpha   90.00
_cell.angle_beta   90.00
_cell.angle_gamma   90.00
#
_symmetry.space_group_name_H-M   'P 1'
#
loop_
_entity.id
_entity.type
_entity.pdbx_description
1 polymer ?
#
loop_
_entity_poly.entity_id
_entity_poly.type
_entity_poly.pdbx_seq_one_letter_code
_entity_poly.pdbx_strand_id
1 'polypeptide(L)'
;CPLSPAPLPKIIGGRYGLSSKEFTPAMVKGIFDNLAEAKPKNHFTIGINDDVTYTSLNFDPNFSTESDNVVRAMFYGLGSDGTVGANKNSIKIIGEETDNYAQGYFVFDSKKSGSMTVSHLRFGKEPIRSTYLIDQANFIGCHHWGFLERIDILKAAIPGATLLLNSPYNADTVWENLPLKVQQQIIDKHLKLYVINASQVARESGMGGRINTIMQVCFFALAGVLPQEEAIAKIKQAIEKTYGKKGVEVVRMNLQAVDNTLDNLHKVDVPQTIKNQQSTINNPRLLDSAPEFVREVLGKIMIWEGDDLPVSTLPIDGTFPVGTAKWEKRNVAEEIPVWEPDVCVQCGKCVMVCPHSAIRAKAYQADELVNAPQTFKSTGAKDKDFANQKFTIQVAPEDCTGCTICVNICPAKNKSEPSLKAINMAKQLPLQEQERKNWDFFLSLPNPDRRSLKLNQIRQQQLQEPLFEFSGACAGCGETPYLKLLTQLFGDRAVIANATGCSSIYGGNLPTTPWTTNAQGRGPAWSNNLFEDNAEFGFGFRLSLDKQAEFAAELLQNLGSEIDENLVYSILKAEQKSEADIWEQRERIELLQQKLDEIATLDPNLKSKIQNLKSLADYLVRKSVWIVGGDGWAYDIDFGGIDHVIASGRNVNILVMDTEVYSNTGGQSSKATPRAAVAKYAASGKPAPKKDLGMIAMTYGNVYVASVALGARDEHTLKAFLEAEAYDGPSIIIAYSHCIAHGINMTTGMNHQKTLVESGRWLLYRHNPELLNQGKNPLQLDMRSPTQSVEHSMYQENRFKMLTKSKPDVAKHLLKQAQAEVDARWQMYQYLAKRDIPTA
;
A
#
# COMPACT_ATOMS: atom_id res chain seq x y z
N CYS A 1 -7.78 1.67 75.54
CA CYS A 1 -6.95 1.18 74.41
C CYS A 1 -7.21 2.05 73.19
N PRO A 2 -6.21 2.74 72.61
CA PRO A 2 -6.36 3.29 71.28
C PRO A 2 -6.43 2.14 70.27
N LEU A 3 -7.36 2.22 69.32
CA LEU A 3 -7.49 1.30 68.19
C LEU A 3 -6.16 1.30 67.42
N SER A 4 -5.49 0.15 67.32
CA SER A 4 -4.34 -0.01 66.43
C SER A 4 -4.77 0.39 65.01
N PRO A 5 -4.01 1.24 64.31
CA PRO A 5 -4.33 1.59 62.93
C PRO A 5 -4.38 0.31 62.09
N ALA A 6 -5.44 0.15 61.29
CA ALA A 6 -5.54 -0.95 60.34
C ALA A 6 -4.28 -0.97 59.45
N PRO A 7 -3.71 -2.14 59.16
CA PRO A 7 -2.53 -2.22 58.31
C PRO A 7 -2.85 -1.61 56.94
N LEU A 8 -2.01 -0.68 56.49
CA LEU A 8 -2.14 -0.07 55.17
C LEU A 8 -2.04 -1.17 54.11
N PRO A 9 -2.95 -1.22 53.12
CA PRO A 9 -2.88 -2.22 52.07
C PRO A 9 -1.61 -2.02 51.25
N LYS A 10 -0.99 -3.13 50.83
CA LYS A 10 0.13 -3.10 49.90
C LYS A 10 -0.39 -2.71 48.51
N ILE A 11 0.05 -1.58 47.98
CA ILE A 11 -0.34 -1.08 46.65
C ILE A 11 0.77 -1.43 45.66
N ILE A 12 0.39 -2.11 44.58
CA ILE A 12 1.29 -2.52 43.49
C ILE A 12 0.70 -2.00 42.17
N GLY A 13 1.52 -1.29 41.39
CA GLY A 13 1.14 -0.75 40.08
C GLY A 13 1.75 -1.55 38.94
N GLY A 14 1.00 -1.68 37.83
CA GLY A 14 1.45 -2.33 36.61
C GLY A 14 0.85 -1.70 35.36
N ARG A 15 1.46 -1.95 34.21
CA ARG A 15 1.00 -1.49 32.89
C ARG A 15 0.61 -2.70 32.01
N TYR A 16 -0.48 -2.57 31.27
CA TYR A 16 -0.96 -3.57 30.32
C TYR A 16 -1.68 -2.87 29.16
N GLY A 17 -1.93 -3.58 28.06
CA GLY A 17 -2.86 -3.12 27.02
C GLY A 17 -2.46 -1.87 26.24
N LEU A 18 -1.20 -1.45 26.29
CA LEU A 18 -0.72 -0.33 25.47
C LEU A 18 -0.94 -0.63 23.99
N SER A 19 -1.54 0.32 23.27
CA SER A 19 -1.85 0.18 21.83
C SER A 19 -2.61 -1.10 21.50
N SER A 20 -3.57 -1.49 22.35
CA SER A 20 -4.38 -2.71 22.19
C SER A 20 -3.59 -4.02 22.28
N LYS A 21 -2.43 -4.04 22.94
CA LYS A 21 -1.76 -5.30 23.30
C LYS A 21 -2.74 -6.19 24.07
N GLU A 22 -2.68 -7.49 23.80
CA GLU A 22 -3.63 -8.44 24.36
C GLU A 22 -3.61 -8.48 25.89
N PHE A 23 -4.79 -8.68 26.50
CA PHE A 23 -4.96 -8.79 27.94
C PHE A 23 -5.92 -9.94 28.27
N THR A 24 -5.35 -11.14 28.42
CA THR A 24 -6.10 -12.39 28.55
C THR A 24 -6.33 -12.79 30.02
N PRO A 25 -7.24 -13.74 30.31
CA PRO A 25 -7.42 -14.27 31.67
C PRO A 25 -6.14 -14.87 32.25
N ALA A 26 -5.30 -15.47 31.40
CA ALA A 26 -3.98 -15.97 31.78
C ALA A 26 -3.09 -14.85 32.35
N MET A 27 -3.07 -13.68 31.70
CA MET A 27 -2.35 -12.51 32.20
C MET A 27 -2.94 -12.01 33.52
N VAL A 28 -4.27 -11.92 33.62
CA VAL A 28 -4.95 -11.55 34.89
C VAL A 28 -4.56 -12.50 36.02
N LYS A 29 -4.49 -13.81 35.76
CA LYS A 29 -4.03 -14.82 36.71
C LYS A 29 -2.58 -14.58 37.13
N GLY A 30 -1.69 -14.26 36.20
CA GLY A 30 -0.30 -13.88 36.49
C GLY A 30 -0.17 -12.65 37.41
N ILE A 31 -1.08 -11.68 37.30
CA ILE A 31 -1.13 -10.53 38.23
C ILE A 31 -1.50 -11.00 39.65
N PHE A 32 -2.52 -11.86 39.79
CA PHE A 32 -2.90 -12.41 41.09
C PHE A 32 -1.80 -13.26 41.70
N ASP A 33 -1.06 -14.02 40.88
CA ASP A 33 0.07 -14.81 41.32
C ASP A 33 1.21 -13.93 41.85
N ASN A 34 1.55 -12.86 41.14
CA ASN A 34 2.53 -11.86 41.62
C ASN A 34 2.09 -11.21 42.94
N LEU A 35 0.79 -10.92 43.11
CA LEU A 35 0.26 -10.36 44.37
C LEU A 35 0.36 -11.35 45.55
N ALA A 36 0.31 -12.65 45.28
CA ALA A 36 0.43 -13.70 46.29
C ALA A 36 1.88 -14.00 46.70
N GLU A 37 2.88 -13.49 45.96
CA GLU A 37 4.28 -13.67 46.31
C GLU A 37 4.64 -12.99 47.66
N ALA A 38 5.77 -13.41 48.25
CA ALA A 38 6.29 -12.73 49.44
C ALA A 38 6.76 -11.30 49.12
N LYS A 39 7.30 -11.08 47.91
CA LYS A 39 7.79 -9.78 47.43
C LYS A 39 7.27 -9.45 46.03
N PRO A 40 5.96 -9.12 45.89
CA PRO A 40 5.37 -8.75 44.62
C PRO A 40 6.19 -7.70 43.87
N LYS A 41 6.43 -7.96 42.58
CA LYS A 41 7.07 -7.00 41.68
C LYS A 41 6.14 -5.79 41.52
N ASN A 42 6.69 -4.58 41.69
CA ASN A 42 6.01 -3.31 41.49
C ASN A 42 6.47 -2.64 40.19
N HIS A 43 5.66 -1.74 39.63
CA HIS A 43 5.86 -1.10 38.33
C HIS A 43 6.05 -2.10 37.18
N PHE A 44 5.38 -3.24 37.28
CA PHE A 44 5.51 -4.32 36.32
C PHE A 44 4.84 -4.01 34.98
N THR A 45 5.14 -4.84 33.98
CA THR A 45 4.40 -4.93 32.71
C THR A 45 3.83 -6.35 32.56
N ILE A 46 2.79 -6.51 31.76
CA ILE A 46 2.26 -7.85 31.42
C ILE A 46 1.75 -7.85 29.98
N GLY A 47 1.96 -8.97 29.27
CA GLY A 47 1.68 -9.10 27.84
C GLY A 47 2.86 -8.77 26.92
N ILE A 48 4.05 -8.52 27.47
CA ILE A 48 5.31 -8.35 26.73
C ILE A 48 6.45 -9.11 27.41
N ASN A 49 7.51 -9.42 26.66
CA ASN A 49 8.77 -9.88 27.20
C ASN A 49 9.75 -8.69 27.32
N ASP A 50 9.84 -8.11 28.52
CA ASP A 50 10.78 -7.04 28.82
C ASP A 50 12.09 -7.62 29.38
N ASP A 51 13.01 -7.95 28.49
CA ASP A 51 14.33 -8.48 28.78
C ASP A 51 15.41 -7.39 28.93
N VAL A 52 15.01 -6.12 28.89
CA VAL A 52 15.91 -4.96 29.05
C VAL A 52 15.79 -4.40 30.46
N THR A 53 14.57 -4.10 30.91
CA THR A 53 14.30 -3.54 32.25
C THR A 53 13.65 -4.54 33.21
N TYR A 54 13.41 -5.78 32.76
CA TYR A 54 12.94 -6.90 33.57
C TYR A 54 11.63 -6.62 34.32
N THR A 55 10.76 -5.78 33.75
CA THR A 55 9.48 -5.40 34.37
C THR A 55 8.36 -6.41 34.11
N SER A 56 8.49 -7.29 33.13
CA SER A 56 7.42 -8.23 32.75
C SER A 56 7.11 -9.26 33.86
N LEU A 57 5.85 -9.66 33.94
CA LEU A 57 5.38 -10.79 34.74
C LEU A 57 5.25 -12.06 33.88
N ASN A 58 5.56 -13.22 34.47
CA ASN A 58 5.28 -14.51 33.87
C ASN A 58 3.82 -14.90 34.09
N PHE A 59 3.25 -15.68 33.17
CA PHE A 59 1.92 -16.27 33.29
C PHE A 59 1.83 -17.58 32.50
N ASP A 60 0.86 -18.44 32.83
CA ASP A 60 0.60 -19.67 32.09
C ASP A 60 -0.35 -19.38 30.91
N PRO A 61 0.12 -19.42 29.64
CA PRO A 61 -0.70 -19.11 28.47
C PRO A 61 -1.84 -20.11 28.23
N ASN A 62 -1.83 -21.28 28.87
CA ASN A 62 -2.89 -22.28 28.70
C ASN A 62 -4.08 -22.06 29.63
N PHE A 63 -3.97 -21.13 30.60
CA PHE A 63 -5.06 -20.83 31.52
C PHE A 63 -6.23 -20.17 30.78
N SER A 64 -7.37 -20.84 30.73
CA SER A 64 -8.61 -20.34 30.13
C SER A 64 -9.74 -20.32 31.15
N THR A 65 -10.62 -19.32 31.02
CA THR A 65 -11.86 -19.20 31.79
C THR A 65 -13.10 -19.47 30.94
N GLU A 66 -12.93 -19.83 29.66
CA GLU A 66 -14.06 -20.04 28.75
C GLU A 66 -14.63 -21.46 28.90
N SER A 67 -15.96 -21.55 28.86
CA SER A 67 -16.67 -22.83 28.86
C SER A 67 -16.61 -23.51 27.50
N ASP A 68 -16.54 -24.84 27.49
CA ASP A 68 -16.63 -25.66 26.27
C ASP A 68 -17.97 -25.53 25.53
N ASN A 69 -19.01 -25.03 26.21
CA ASN A 69 -20.34 -24.80 25.62
C ASN A 69 -20.43 -23.53 24.75
N VAL A 70 -19.33 -22.79 24.58
CA VAL A 70 -19.27 -21.58 23.75
C VAL A 70 -18.70 -21.93 22.38
N VAL A 71 -19.42 -21.59 21.32
CA VAL A 71 -18.89 -21.66 19.95
C VAL A 71 -17.89 -20.53 19.78
N ARG A 72 -16.66 -20.87 19.41
CA ARG A 72 -15.49 -20.00 19.25
C ARG A 72 -14.98 -20.19 17.82
N ALA A 73 -15.40 -19.29 16.93
CA ALA A 73 -15.14 -19.38 15.51
C ALA A 73 -14.14 -18.31 15.05
N MET A 74 -13.12 -18.73 14.32
CA MET A 74 -12.12 -17.86 13.70
C MET A 74 -12.22 -17.93 12.17
N PHE A 75 -12.14 -16.77 11.51
CA PHE A 75 -12.21 -16.68 10.05
C PHE A 75 -11.06 -15.86 9.50
N TYR A 76 -10.24 -16.49 8.68
CA TYR A 76 -9.13 -15.88 7.95
C TYR A 76 -9.59 -15.52 6.54
N GLY A 77 -9.77 -14.23 6.29
CA GLY A 77 -10.23 -13.68 5.00
C GLY A 77 -9.25 -12.66 4.42
N LEU A 78 -9.43 -12.34 3.14
CA LEU A 78 -8.66 -11.31 2.44
C LEU A 78 -9.39 -9.96 2.49
N GLY A 79 -8.69 -8.86 2.74
CA GLY A 79 -9.28 -7.52 2.80
C GLY A 79 -10.02 -7.19 1.50
N SER A 80 -11.34 -6.97 1.61
CA SER A 80 -12.32 -6.76 0.52
C SER A 80 -12.94 -8.01 -0.12
N ASP A 81 -12.72 -9.22 0.41
CA ASP A 81 -13.41 -10.46 -0.02
C ASP A 81 -14.86 -10.57 0.50
N GLY A 82 -15.22 -9.74 1.49
CA GLY A 82 -16.55 -9.69 2.12
C GLY A 82 -16.70 -10.55 3.38
N THR A 83 -15.66 -11.24 3.84
CA THR A 83 -15.64 -12.10 5.04
C THR A 83 -16.11 -11.38 6.29
N VAL A 84 -15.51 -10.22 6.61
CA VAL A 84 -15.92 -9.40 7.78
C VAL A 84 -17.39 -8.98 7.69
N GLY A 85 -17.86 -8.62 6.48
CA GLY A 85 -19.26 -8.25 6.26
C GLY A 85 -20.22 -9.41 6.49
N ALA A 86 -19.87 -10.60 5.98
CA ALA A 86 -20.62 -11.83 6.23
C ALA A 86 -20.65 -12.16 7.73
N ASN A 87 -19.51 -12.08 8.43
CA ASN A 87 -19.43 -12.37 9.85
C ASN A 87 -20.24 -11.39 10.70
N LYS A 88 -20.25 -10.08 10.39
CA LYS A 88 -21.16 -9.11 11.02
C LYS A 88 -22.62 -9.47 10.81
N ASN A 89 -22.98 -9.95 9.63
CA ASN A 89 -24.33 -10.40 9.34
C ASN A 89 -24.66 -11.69 10.12
N SER A 90 -23.75 -12.67 10.18
CA SER A 90 -23.92 -13.89 10.98
C SER A 90 -24.16 -13.58 12.46
N ILE A 91 -23.40 -12.64 13.05
CA ILE A 91 -23.63 -12.15 14.42
C ILE A 91 -25.06 -11.63 14.58
N LYS A 92 -25.49 -10.79 13.63
CA LYS A 92 -26.83 -10.21 13.66
C LYS A 92 -27.92 -11.27 13.58
N ILE A 93 -27.79 -12.22 12.64
CA ILE A 93 -28.74 -13.33 12.48
C ILE A 93 -28.82 -14.15 13.77
N ILE A 94 -27.68 -14.58 14.32
CA ILE A 94 -27.68 -15.44 15.52
C ILE A 94 -28.19 -14.66 16.74
N GLY A 95 -27.76 -13.41 16.93
CA GLY A 95 -28.16 -12.60 18.09
C GLY A 95 -29.60 -12.05 18.03
N GLU A 96 -30.19 -11.90 16.84
CA GLU A 96 -31.59 -11.45 16.69
C GLU A 96 -32.59 -12.62 16.61
N GLU A 97 -32.15 -13.80 16.15
CA GLU A 97 -33.03 -14.94 15.86
C GLU A 97 -32.89 -16.10 16.85
N THR A 98 -31.99 -16.01 17.84
CA THR A 98 -31.78 -17.06 18.87
C THR A 98 -31.60 -16.44 20.26
N ASP A 99 -31.72 -17.26 21.32
CA ASP A 99 -31.45 -16.83 22.71
C ASP A 99 -29.95 -16.74 23.04
N ASN A 100 -29.06 -16.99 22.07
CA ASN A 100 -27.62 -16.91 22.29
C ASN A 100 -27.16 -15.44 22.35
N TYR A 101 -26.27 -15.16 23.29
CA TYR A 101 -25.40 -14.00 23.20
C TYR A 101 -24.41 -14.18 22.05
N ALA A 102 -24.17 -13.09 21.32
CA ALA A 102 -23.24 -13.06 20.19
C ALA A 102 -22.20 -11.96 20.38
N GLN A 103 -20.94 -12.30 20.16
CA GLN A 103 -19.81 -11.36 20.17
C GLN A 103 -19.03 -11.47 18.86
N GLY A 104 -18.55 -10.34 18.34
CA GLY A 104 -17.59 -10.32 17.26
C GLY A 104 -16.51 -9.27 17.47
N TYR A 105 -15.26 -9.69 17.29
CA TYR A 105 -14.09 -8.83 17.18
C TYR A 105 -13.40 -9.09 15.85
N PHE A 106 -12.87 -8.04 15.22
CA PHE A 106 -12.30 -8.12 13.88
C PHE A 106 -10.92 -7.50 13.89
N VAL A 107 -9.91 -8.34 13.68
CA VAL A 107 -8.52 -7.90 13.50
C VAL A 107 -8.33 -7.57 12.04
N PHE A 108 -7.99 -6.32 11.75
CA PHE A 108 -7.64 -5.85 10.43
C PHE A 108 -6.14 -5.60 10.38
N ASP A 109 -5.54 -5.90 9.23
CA ASP A 109 -4.28 -5.28 8.86
C ASP A 109 -4.53 -3.79 8.51
N SER A 110 -3.56 -2.95 8.80
CA SER A 110 -3.54 -1.53 8.41
C SER A 110 -3.44 -1.36 6.89
N LYS A 111 -2.95 -2.36 6.15
CA LYS A 111 -3.09 -2.42 4.69
C LYS A 111 -4.56 -2.47 4.31
N LYS A 112 -5.02 -1.52 3.49
CA LYS A 112 -6.45 -1.34 3.19
C LYS A 112 -7.12 -2.46 2.41
N SER A 113 -6.36 -3.20 1.59
CA SER A 113 -6.93 -4.30 0.79
C SER A 113 -5.88 -5.34 0.43
N GLY A 114 -6.33 -6.57 0.19
CA GLY A 114 -5.44 -7.69 -0.14
C GLY A 114 -4.57 -8.14 1.04
N SER A 115 -4.85 -7.68 2.25
CA SER A 115 -4.21 -8.11 3.49
C SER A 115 -5.09 -9.11 4.21
N MET A 116 -4.54 -9.84 5.18
CA MET A 116 -5.35 -10.74 5.96
C MET A 116 -6.27 -9.97 6.93
N THR A 117 -7.47 -10.50 7.13
CA THR A 117 -8.37 -10.12 8.21
C THR A 117 -8.70 -11.37 9.02
N VAL A 118 -8.77 -11.23 10.34
CA VAL A 118 -9.16 -12.33 11.24
C VAL A 118 -10.40 -11.92 12.00
N SER A 119 -11.49 -12.65 11.81
CA SER A 119 -12.73 -12.45 12.57
C SER A 119 -12.80 -13.44 13.71
N HIS A 120 -13.02 -12.96 14.93
CA HIS A 120 -13.21 -13.76 16.14
C HIS A 120 -14.67 -13.66 16.58
N LEU A 121 -15.41 -14.74 16.47
CA LEU A 121 -16.82 -14.80 16.83
C LEU A 121 -17.04 -15.74 18.00
N ARG A 122 -17.86 -15.31 18.95
CA ARG A 122 -18.32 -16.14 20.07
C ARG A 122 -19.84 -16.19 20.14
N PHE A 123 -20.39 -17.37 20.40
CA PHE A 123 -21.83 -17.59 20.59
C PHE A 123 -22.08 -18.53 21.77
N GLY A 124 -23.03 -18.19 22.65
CA GLY A 124 -23.40 -19.05 23.77
C GLY A 124 -24.61 -18.54 24.55
N LYS A 125 -25.17 -19.39 25.43
CA LYS A 125 -26.35 -19.07 26.24
C LYS A 125 -26.09 -18.06 27.37
N GLU A 126 -24.83 -17.95 27.80
CA GLU A 126 -24.41 -17.05 28.87
C GLU A 126 -23.82 -15.75 28.33
N PRO A 127 -23.92 -14.63 29.07
CA PRO A 127 -23.30 -13.37 28.68
C PRO A 127 -21.79 -13.51 28.44
N ILE A 128 -21.34 -13.13 27.24
CA ILE A 128 -19.93 -13.24 26.84
C ILE A 128 -19.14 -12.04 27.37
N ARG A 129 -18.22 -12.28 28.30
CA ARG A 129 -17.32 -11.26 28.90
C ARG A 129 -15.88 -11.31 28.38
N SER A 130 -15.60 -12.17 27.41
CA SER A 130 -14.26 -12.39 26.86
C SER A 130 -13.82 -11.22 25.97
N THR A 131 -13.32 -10.12 26.55
CA THR A 131 -12.80 -8.97 25.81
C THR A 131 -11.34 -9.15 25.37
N TYR A 132 -11.07 -10.31 24.76
CA TYR A 132 -9.78 -10.73 24.22
C TYR A 132 -10.00 -11.64 23.00
N LEU A 133 -8.97 -11.83 22.18
CA LEU A 133 -8.97 -12.68 21.00
C LEU A 133 -9.23 -14.16 21.36
N ILE A 134 -9.62 -14.94 20.37
CA ILE A 134 -9.77 -16.40 20.53
C ILE A 134 -8.40 -17.03 20.30
N ASP A 135 -7.92 -17.79 21.30
CA ASP A 135 -6.71 -18.62 21.26
C ASP A 135 -7.03 -20.13 21.22
N GLN A 136 -8.29 -20.49 21.50
CA GLN A 136 -8.83 -21.85 21.46
C GLN A 136 -10.15 -21.86 20.68
N ALA A 137 -10.08 -22.18 19.38
CA ALA A 137 -11.20 -22.19 18.45
C ALA A 137 -11.71 -23.60 18.17
N ASN A 138 -13.04 -23.76 18.20
CA ASN A 138 -13.72 -25.00 17.78
C ASN A 138 -14.15 -24.98 16.30
N PHE A 139 -14.09 -23.81 15.65
CA PHE A 139 -14.30 -23.66 14.21
C PHE A 139 -13.27 -22.72 13.59
N ILE A 140 -12.65 -23.13 12.48
CA ILE A 140 -11.72 -22.31 11.70
C ILE A 140 -12.15 -22.30 10.24
N GLY A 141 -12.41 -21.10 9.69
CA GLY A 141 -12.63 -20.87 8.27
C GLY A 141 -11.43 -20.19 7.62
N CYS A 142 -10.87 -20.77 6.57
CA CYS A 142 -9.83 -20.17 5.73
C CYS A 142 -10.39 -19.87 4.35
N HIS A 143 -10.59 -18.59 4.05
CA HIS A 143 -11.28 -18.14 2.84
C HIS A 143 -10.33 -17.87 1.67
N HIS A 144 -9.01 -18.02 1.87
CA HIS A 144 -8.00 -17.84 0.84
C HIS A 144 -6.88 -18.90 0.96
N TRP A 145 -6.71 -19.72 -0.08
CA TRP A 145 -5.78 -20.86 -0.10
C TRP A 145 -4.35 -20.50 0.30
N GLY A 146 -3.82 -19.39 -0.23
CA GLY A 146 -2.42 -18.97 0.00
C GLY A 146 -2.05 -18.66 1.45
N PHE A 147 -3.01 -18.56 2.39
CA PHE A 147 -2.71 -18.40 3.81
C PHE A 147 -2.12 -19.67 4.45
N LEU A 148 -2.50 -20.85 3.95
CA LEU A 148 -1.98 -22.15 4.43
C LEU A 148 -0.46 -22.26 4.25
N GLU A 149 0.07 -21.56 3.25
CA GLU A 149 1.48 -21.50 2.92
C GLU A 149 2.23 -20.38 3.63
N ARG A 150 1.63 -19.60 4.52
CA ARG A 150 2.32 -18.42 5.10
C ARG A 150 2.18 -18.28 6.60
N ILE A 151 1.03 -18.69 7.14
CA ILE A 151 0.68 -18.49 8.55
C ILE A 151 0.12 -19.77 9.14
N ASP A 152 0.35 -19.95 10.44
CA ASP A 152 -0.18 -21.09 11.20
C ASP A 152 -1.64 -20.84 11.60
N ILE A 153 -2.56 -20.95 10.63
CA ILE A 153 -3.98 -20.71 10.88
C ILE A 153 -4.59 -21.68 11.89
N LEU A 154 -3.96 -22.85 12.10
CA LEU A 154 -4.44 -23.91 12.98
C LEU A 154 -3.81 -23.84 14.38
N LYS A 155 -2.97 -22.84 14.69
CA LYS A 155 -2.38 -22.63 16.03
C LYS A 155 -3.46 -22.67 17.11
N ALA A 156 -4.54 -21.92 16.90
CA ALA A 156 -5.67 -21.81 17.82
C ALA A 156 -6.66 -22.99 17.77
N ALA A 157 -6.53 -23.96 16.86
CA ALA A 157 -7.49 -25.06 16.75
C ALA A 157 -7.42 -25.98 17.97
N ILE A 158 -8.56 -26.26 18.60
CA ILE A 158 -8.66 -27.31 19.63
C ILE A 158 -8.77 -28.70 18.98
N PRO A 159 -8.47 -29.80 19.70
CA PRO A 159 -8.72 -31.14 19.21
C PRO A 159 -10.19 -31.35 18.81
N GLY A 160 -10.44 -31.97 17.65
CA GLY A 160 -11.77 -32.24 17.11
C GLY A 160 -12.46 -31.04 16.45
N ALA A 161 -11.79 -29.89 16.33
CA ALA A 161 -12.34 -28.69 15.71
C ALA A 161 -12.66 -28.88 14.22
N THR A 162 -13.58 -28.07 13.71
CA THR A 162 -13.95 -28.05 12.29
C THR A 162 -13.06 -27.07 11.52
N LEU A 163 -12.50 -27.53 10.40
CA LEU A 163 -11.72 -26.73 9.46
C LEU A 163 -12.46 -26.64 8.12
N LEU A 164 -12.81 -25.42 7.71
CA LEU A 164 -13.41 -25.11 6.41
C LEU A 164 -12.39 -24.37 5.53
N LEU A 165 -12.08 -24.92 4.35
CA LEU A 165 -11.17 -24.29 3.39
C LEU A 165 -11.88 -23.89 2.10
N ASN A 166 -11.69 -22.64 1.67
CA ASN A 166 -11.89 -22.25 0.27
C ASN A 166 -10.68 -22.74 -0.54
N SER A 167 -10.87 -23.79 -1.34
CA SER A 167 -9.79 -24.45 -2.06
C SER A 167 -10.03 -24.44 -3.58
N PRO A 168 -8.99 -24.24 -4.41
CA PRO A 168 -9.09 -24.47 -5.84
C PRO A 168 -9.13 -25.97 -6.19
N TYR A 169 -8.87 -26.85 -5.22
CA TYR A 169 -8.86 -28.31 -5.38
C TYR A 169 -10.15 -28.92 -4.82
N ASN A 170 -10.55 -30.08 -5.35
CA ASN A 170 -11.72 -30.82 -4.88
C ASN A 170 -11.39 -31.72 -3.68
N ALA A 171 -12.41 -32.33 -3.06
CA ALA A 171 -12.23 -33.16 -1.87
C ALA A 171 -11.27 -34.34 -2.06
N ASP A 172 -11.21 -34.91 -3.26
CA ASP A 172 -10.36 -36.08 -3.56
C ASP A 172 -8.88 -35.71 -3.72
N THR A 173 -8.58 -34.48 -4.16
CA THR A 173 -7.21 -34.05 -4.50
C THR A 173 -6.62 -33.03 -3.51
N VAL A 174 -7.45 -32.38 -2.71
CA VAL A 174 -7.01 -31.30 -1.81
C VAL A 174 -5.97 -31.77 -0.79
N TRP A 175 -6.09 -33.00 -0.29
CA TRP A 175 -5.18 -33.55 0.73
C TRP A 175 -3.72 -33.50 0.26
N GLU A 176 -3.46 -33.93 -0.98
CA GLU A 176 -2.12 -33.98 -1.57
C GLU A 176 -1.51 -32.59 -1.79
N ASN A 177 -2.35 -31.56 -1.90
CA ASN A 177 -1.93 -30.18 -2.13
C ASN A 177 -1.75 -29.38 -0.82
N LEU A 178 -2.21 -29.89 0.33
CA LEU A 178 -2.02 -29.22 1.61
C LEU A 178 -0.54 -29.23 2.04
N PRO A 179 0.00 -28.15 2.64
CA PRO A 179 1.33 -28.15 3.22
C PRO A 179 1.49 -29.23 4.31
N LEU A 180 2.67 -29.85 4.42
CA LEU A 180 2.92 -30.95 5.37
C LEU A 180 2.61 -30.57 6.83
N LYS A 181 3.00 -29.36 7.26
CA LYS A 181 2.70 -28.87 8.61
C LYS A 181 1.20 -28.83 8.88
N VAL A 182 0.41 -28.40 7.90
CA VAL A 182 -1.06 -28.35 7.99
C VAL A 182 -1.65 -29.76 8.03
N GLN A 183 -1.18 -30.68 7.17
CA GLN A 183 -1.59 -32.09 7.20
C GLN A 183 -1.34 -32.71 8.59
N GLN A 184 -0.15 -32.49 9.16
CA GLN A 184 0.24 -33.00 10.46
C GLN A 184 -0.67 -32.46 11.57
N GLN A 185 -0.92 -31.15 11.59
CA GLN A 185 -1.84 -30.54 12.56
C GLN A 185 -3.28 -31.06 12.44
N ILE A 186 -3.76 -31.32 11.22
CA ILE A 186 -5.08 -31.91 11.00
C ILE A 186 -5.17 -33.31 11.63
N ILE A 187 -4.14 -34.14 11.46
CA ILE A 187 -4.08 -35.50 12.03
C ILE A 187 -3.96 -35.43 13.55
N ASP A 188 -2.96 -34.71 14.07
CA ASP A 188 -2.63 -34.65 15.51
C ASP A 188 -3.79 -34.09 16.34
N LYS A 189 -4.52 -33.13 15.78
CA LYS A 189 -5.68 -32.52 16.43
C LYS A 189 -7.00 -33.20 16.04
N HIS A 190 -6.98 -34.27 15.24
CA HIS A 190 -8.19 -34.97 14.77
C HIS A 190 -9.26 -34.03 14.18
N LEU A 191 -8.85 -33.09 13.32
CA LEU A 191 -9.73 -32.06 12.79
C LEU A 191 -10.74 -32.62 11.77
N LYS A 192 -11.94 -32.03 11.72
CA LYS A 192 -12.95 -32.32 10.70
C LYS A 192 -12.75 -31.38 9.51
N LEU A 193 -12.21 -31.89 8.41
CA LEU A 193 -11.88 -31.08 7.22
C LEU A 193 -13.04 -31.03 6.22
N TYR A 194 -13.40 -29.82 5.81
CA TYR A 194 -14.37 -29.52 4.76
C TYR A 194 -13.78 -28.55 3.73
N VAL A 195 -14.12 -28.73 2.46
CA VAL A 195 -13.59 -27.92 1.35
C VAL A 195 -14.70 -27.51 0.38
N ILE A 196 -14.51 -26.34 -0.23
CA ILE A 196 -15.35 -25.82 -1.31
C ILE A 196 -14.52 -24.92 -2.22
N ASN A 197 -14.79 -24.94 -3.53
CA ASN A 197 -14.26 -23.94 -4.46
C ASN A 197 -15.24 -22.76 -4.55
N ALA A 198 -15.18 -21.87 -3.57
CA ALA A 198 -16.18 -20.79 -3.46
C ALA A 198 -16.12 -19.81 -4.64
N SER A 199 -14.93 -19.59 -5.22
CA SER A 199 -14.79 -18.73 -6.41
C SER A 199 -15.46 -19.35 -7.65
N GLN A 200 -15.38 -20.67 -7.83
CA GLN A 200 -16.11 -21.37 -8.89
C GLN A 200 -17.62 -21.28 -8.67
N VAL A 201 -18.09 -21.64 -7.47
CA VAL A 201 -19.51 -21.61 -7.11
C VAL A 201 -20.09 -20.20 -7.27
N ALA A 202 -19.33 -19.16 -6.92
CA ALA A 202 -19.75 -17.76 -7.09
C ALA A 202 -19.94 -17.39 -8.56
N ARG A 203 -19.02 -17.80 -9.44
CA ARG A 203 -19.12 -17.55 -10.89
C ARG A 203 -20.32 -18.27 -11.51
N GLU A 204 -20.46 -19.55 -11.21
CA GLU A 204 -21.55 -20.39 -11.73
C GLU A 204 -22.93 -19.93 -11.22
N SER A 205 -22.98 -19.34 -10.01
CA SER A 205 -24.19 -18.73 -9.44
C SER A 205 -24.41 -17.26 -9.86
N GLY A 206 -23.58 -16.72 -10.76
CA GLY A 206 -23.72 -15.35 -11.27
C GLY A 206 -23.33 -14.24 -10.27
N MET A 207 -22.66 -14.57 -9.17
CA MET A 207 -22.20 -13.62 -8.15
C MET A 207 -20.82 -13.01 -8.46
N GLY A 208 -20.22 -13.36 -9.59
CA GLY A 208 -18.87 -12.95 -9.96
C GLY A 208 -17.83 -13.61 -9.05
N GLY A 209 -16.87 -12.84 -8.54
CA GLY A 209 -15.85 -13.32 -7.60
C GLY A 209 -16.20 -13.18 -6.10
N ARG A 210 -17.48 -12.96 -5.75
CA ARG A 210 -17.88 -12.73 -4.36
C ARG A 210 -18.18 -14.04 -3.64
N ILE A 211 -17.27 -14.44 -2.75
CA ILE A 211 -17.37 -15.70 -2.00
C ILE A 211 -18.10 -15.56 -0.65
N ASN A 212 -18.38 -14.33 -0.20
CA ASN A 212 -18.88 -14.04 1.13
C ASN A 212 -20.18 -14.78 1.50
N THR A 213 -21.18 -14.80 0.61
CA THR A 213 -22.44 -15.52 0.85
C THR A 213 -22.21 -17.03 0.94
N ILE A 214 -21.33 -17.57 0.09
CA ILE A 214 -21.02 -19.01 0.02
C ILE A 214 -20.35 -19.44 1.33
N MET A 215 -19.27 -18.76 1.73
CA MET A 215 -18.56 -19.09 2.96
C MET A 215 -19.44 -18.91 4.20
N GLN A 216 -20.36 -17.94 4.19
CA GLN A 216 -21.33 -17.76 5.25
C GLN A 216 -22.28 -18.96 5.39
N VAL A 217 -22.80 -19.47 4.28
CA VAL A 217 -23.68 -20.66 4.26
C VAL A 217 -22.92 -21.87 4.81
N CYS A 218 -21.67 -22.08 4.39
CA CYS A 218 -20.83 -23.16 4.91
C CYS A 218 -20.63 -23.06 6.43
N PHE A 219 -20.42 -21.85 6.97
CA PHE A 219 -20.31 -21.65 8.41
C PHE A 219 -21.58 -22.09 9.16
N PHE A 220 -22.75 -21.64 8.72
CA PHE A 220 -24.02 -22.02 9.35
C PHE A 220 -24.30 -23.52 9.27
N ALA A 221 -23.92 -24.17 8.17
CA ALA A 221 -24.08 -25.62 8.01
C ALA A 221 -23.17 -26.44 8.94
N LEU A 222 -22.01 -25.89 9.34
CA LEU A 222 -20.95 -26.65 10.01
C LEU A 222 -20.69 -26.26 11.46
N ALA A 223 -21.03 -25.04 11.88
CA ALA A 223 -20.62 -24.49 13.18
C ALA A 223 -21.43 -25.01 14.37
N GLY A 224 -22.58 -25.67 14.13
CA GLY A 224 -23.42 -26.24 15.18
C GLY A 224 -24.07 -25.21 16.12
N VAL A 225 -24.12 -23.93 15.73
CA VAL A 225 -24.82 -22.87 16.50
C VAL A 225 -26.34 -23.07 16.48
N LEU A 226 -26.85 -23.60 15.37
CA LEU A 226 -28.24 -23.97 15.14
C LEU A 226 -28.30 -25.34 14.47
N PRO A 227 -29.41 -26.09 14.60
CA PRO A 227 -29.68 -27.23 13.73
C PRO A 227 -29.60 -26.82 12.26
N GLN A 228 -29.00 -27.66 11.41
CA GLN A 228 -28.67 -27.32 10.02
C GLN A 228 -29.89 -26.84 9.20
N GLU A 229 -31.03 -27.52 9.31
CA GLU A 229 -32.26 -27.15 8.59
C GLU A 229 -32.79 -25.77 9.01
N GLU A 230 -32.76 -25.49 10.32
CA GLU A 230 -33.16 -24.21 10.87
C GLU A 230 -32.21 -23.08 10.44
N ALA A 231 -30.90 -23.35 10.46
CA ALA A 231 -29.87 -22.41 10.03
C ALA A 231 -30.06 -22.00 8.55
N ILE A 232 -30.28 -22.98 7.65
CA ILE A 232 -30.51 -22.72 6.22
C ILE A 232 -31.80 -21.93 6.01
N ALA A 233 -32.89 -22.27 6.71
CA ALA A 233 -34.15 -21.55 6.63
C ALA A 233 -34.01 -20.08 7.04
N LYS A 234 -33.32 -19.81 8.15
CA LYS A 234 -33.05 -18.45 8.64
C LYS A 234 -32.18 -17.65 7.67
N ILE A 235 -31.17 -18.26 7.04
CA ILE A 235 -30.35 -17.59 6.02
C ILE A 235 -31.20 -17.18 4.81
N LYS A 236 -32.03 -18.10 4.28
CA LYS A 236 -32.92 -17.80 3.15
C LYS A 236 -33.88 -16.65 3.48
N GLN A 237 -34.47 -16.66 4.67
CA GLN A 237 -35.31 -15.57 5.16
C GLN A 237 -34.56 -14.23 5.28
N ALA A 238 -33.33 -14.25 5.79
CA ALA A 238 -32.50 -13.05 5.90
C ALA A 238 -32.10 -12.47 4.53
N ILE A 239 -31.83 -13.33 3.54
CA ILE A 239 -31.57 -12.95 2.15
C ILE A 239 -32.78 -12.23 1.55
N GLU A 240 -33.98 -12.77 1.71
CA GLU A 240 -35.22 -12.15 1.23
C GLU A 240 -35.44 -10.77 1.85
N LYS A 241 -35.29 -10.66 3.18
CA LYS A 241 -35.42 -9.38 3.92
C LYS A 241 -34.41 -8.34 3.46
N THR A 242 -33.16 -8.75 3.23
CA THR A 242 -32.04 -7.84 2.88
C THR A 242 -32.09 -7.42 1.42
N TYR A 243 -32.36 -8.35 0.52
CA TYR A 243 -32.26 -8.15 -0.92
C TYR A 243 -33.61 -7.95 -1.62
N GLY A 244 -34.75 -8.09 -0.94
CA GLY A 244 -36.07 -7.85 -1.51
C GLY A 244 -36.22 -6.47 -2.17
N LYS A 245 -35.56 -5.44 -1.60
CA LYS A 245 -35.53 -4.08 -2.17
C LYS A 245 -34.70 -3.94 -3.45
N LYS A 246 -33.89 -4.95 -3.82
CA LYS A 246 -33.03 -4.96 -5.02
C LYS A 246 -33.65 -5.73 -6.20
N GLY A 247 -34.85 -6.30 -6.02
CA GLY A 247 -35.60 -6.99 -7.06
C GLY A 247 -35.54 -8.52 -6.95
N VAL A 248 -36.57 -9.17 -7.49
CA VAL A 248 -36.82 -10.62 -7.40
C VAL A 248 -35.64 -11.44 -7.94
N GLU A 249 -35.03 -11.00 -9.05
CA GLU A 249 -33.93 -11.73 -9.68
C GLU A 249 -32.68 -11.77 -8.78
N VAL A 250 -32.36 -10.67 -8.09
CA VAL A 250 -31.24 -10.64 -7.14
C VAL A 250 -31.49 -11.58 -5.98
N VAL A 251 -32.72 -11.64 -5.46
CA VAL A 251 -33.11 -12.58 -4.40
C VAL A 251 -32.97 -14.02 -4.89
N ARG A 252 -33.54 -14.35 -6.06
CA ARG A 252 -33.46 -15.68 -6.68
C ARG A 252 -32.02 -16.15 -6.84
N MET A 253 -31.14 -15.28 -7.37
CA MET A 253 -29.71 -15.59 -7.51
C MET A 253 -29.04 -15.90 -6.17
N ASN A 254 -29.33 -15.13 -5.12
CA ASN A 254 -28.76 -15.39 -3.79
C ASN A 254 -29.29 -16.69 -3.18
N LEU A 255 -30.58 -17.01 -3.37
CA LEU A 255 -31.15 -18.28 -2.90
C LEU A 255 -30.55 -19.48 -3.64
N GLN A 256 -30.43 -19.40 -4.97
CA GLN A 256 -29.76 -20.42 -5.78
C GLN A 256 -28.30 -20.61 -5.36
N ALA A 257 -27.61 -19.52 -5.01
CA ALA A 257 -26.25 -19.61 -4.48
C ALA A 257 -26.18 -20.37 -3.15
N VAL A 258 -27.18 -20.27 -2.27
CA VAL A 258 -27.24 -21.06 -1.02
C VAL A 258 -27.32 -22.55 -1.35
N ASP A 259 -28.22 -22.95 -2.25
CA ASP A 259 -28.42 -24.35 -2.61
C ASP A 259 -27.17 -24.92 -3.30
N ASN A 260 -26.65 -24.22 -4.31
CA ASN A 260 -25.40 -24.59 -4.98
C ASN A 260 -24.22 -24.71 -4.01
N THR A 261 -24.17 -23.89 -2.96
CA THR A 261 -23.11 -23.97 -1.94
C THR A 261 -23.18 -25.29 -1.18
N LEU A 262 -24.36 -25.70 -0.75
CA LEU A 262 -24.55 -26.94 0.01
C LEU A 262 -24.20 -28.17 -0.83
N ASP A 263 -24.55 -28.17 -2.12
CA ASP A 263 -24.23 -29.25 -3.04
C ASP A 263 -22.71 -29.39 -3.33
N ASN A 264 -21.96 -28.29 -3.18
CA ASN A 264 -20.52 -28.22 -3.45
C ASN A 264 -19.66 -28.17 -2.17
N LEU A 265 -20.27 -28.31 -0.99
CA LEU A 265 -19.57 -28.40 0.29
C LEU A 265 -19.25 -29.85 0.61
N HIS A 266 -17.98 -30.22 0.55
CA HIS A 266 -17.56 -31.60 0.68
C HIS A 266 -16.72 -31.83 1.93
N LYS A 267 -17.00 -32.93 2.64
CA LYS A 267 -16.14 -33.44 3.71
C LYS A 267 -14.98 -34.20 3.08
N VAL A 268 -13.77 -34.01 3.61
CA VAL A 268 -12.57 -34.73 3.17
C VAL A 268 -12.27 -35.87 4.13
N ASP A 269 -12.02 -37.05 3.58
CA ASP A 269 -11.56 -38.19 4.37
C ASP A 269 -10.07 -38.03 4.72
N VAL A 270 -9.81 -37.74 5.99
CA VAL A 270 -8.44 -37.50 6.49
C VAL A 270 -7.72 -38.85 6.69
N PRO A 271 -6.58 -39.10 6.03
CA PRO A 271 -5.82 -40.32 6.23
C PRO A 271 -5.12 -40.33 7.60
N GLN A 272 -4.90 -41.53 8.15
CA GLN A 272 -4.25 -41.73 9.46
C GLN A 272 -2.75 -41.41 9.47
N THR A 273 -2.10 -41.47 8.31
CA THR A 273 -0.66 -41.26 8.16
C THR A 273 -0.34 -40.54 6.86
N ILE A 274 0.67 -39.67 6.87
CA ILE A 274 1.15 -38.96 5.68
C ILE A 274 1.95 -39.94 4.80
N LYS A 275 1.49 -40.19 3.58
CA LYS A 275 2.08 -41.19 2.66
C LYS A 275 3.25 -40.67 1.81
N ASN A 276 3.45 -39.35 1.71
CA ASN A 276 4.48 -38.74 0.86
C ASN A 276 5.29 -37.69 1.64
N GLN A 277 6.59 -37.94 1.81
CA GLN A 277 7.55 -36.94 2.32
C GLN A 277 8.04 -35.97 1.23
N GLN A 278 7.66 -36.18 -0.05
CA GLN A 278 8.02 -35.32 -1.19
C GLN A 278 7.02 -34.17 -1.44
N SER A 279 6.45 -33.58 -0.38
CA SER A 279 5.73 -32.32 -0.57
C SER A 279 6.74 -31.23 -0.95
N THR A 280 6.65 -30.74 -2.18
CA THR A 280 7.48 -29.67 -2.73
C THR A 280 7.11 -28.28 -2.22
N ILE A 281 6.16 -28.16 -1.30
CA ILE A 281 5.75 -26.88 -0.72
C ILE A 281 6.56 -26.63 0.56
N ASN A 282 7.86 -26.39 0.37
CA ASN A 282 8.68 -25.72 1.39
C ASN A 282 8.21 -24.26 1.50
N ASN A 283 7.45 -23.98 2.55
CA ASN A 283 7.22 -22.65 3.09
C ASN A 283 8.56 -22.00 3.52
N PRO A 284 8.67 -20.65 3.56
CA PRO A 284 9.24 -19.78 2.54
C PRO A 284 10.78 -19.68 2.60
N ARG A 285 11.48 -20.14 1.56
CA ARG A 285 12.95 -19.96 1.38
C ARG A 285 13.41 -18.50 1.15
N LEU A 286 12.53 -17.52 1.34
CA LEU A 286 12.80 -16.11 0.99
C LEU A 286 13.51 -15.34 2.11
N LEU A 287 13.36 -15.75 3.37
CA LEU A 287 14.04 -15.05 4.47
C LEU A 287 15.48 -15.53 4.70
N ASP A 288 15.88 -16.67 4.14
CA ASP A 288 17.22 -17.24 4.38
C ASP A 288 18.34 -16.32 3.89
N SER A 289 18.09 -15.56 2.82
CA SER A 289 19.00 -14.55 2.25
C SER A 289 18.70 -13.11 2.70
N ALA A 290 17.67 -12.90 3.53
CA ALA A 290 17.33 -11.57 4.03
C ALA A 290 18.32 -11.13 5.12
N PRO A 291 18.54 -9.81 5.30
CA PRO A 291 19.33 -9.29 6.41
C PRO A 291 18.78 -9.80 7.76
N GLU A 292 19.67 -10.00 8.73
CA GLU A 292 19.33 -10.61 10.03
C GLU A 292 18.12 -9.94 10.70
N PHE A 293 18.09 -8.61 10.79
CA PHE A 293 16.95 -7.89 11.36
C PHE A 293 15.64 -8.13 10.58
N VAL A 294 15.71 -8.26 9.26
CA VAL A 294 14.54 -8.57 8.44
C VAL A 294 14.06 -10.00 8.70
N ARG A 295 14.97 -10.97 8.81
CA ARG A 295 14.64 -12.38 9.05
C ARG A 295 14.10 -12.61 10.46
N GLU A 296 14.83 -12.16 11.47
CA GLU A 296 14.58 -12.51 12.88
C GLU A 296 13.51 -11.64 13.55
N VAL A 297 13.36 -10.38 13.11
CA VAL A 297 12.42 -9.41 13.71
C VAL A 297 11.23 -9.20 12.78
N LEU A 298 11.46 -8.63 11.59
CA LEU A 298 10.37 -8.29 10.68
C LEU A 298 9.66 -9.53 10.13
N GLY A 299 10.40 -10.61 9.90
CA GLY A 299 9.88 -11.90 9.45
C GLY A 299 8.87 -12.47 10.43
N LYS A 300 9.15 -12.42 11.73
CA LYS A 300 8.20 -12.82 12.79
C LYS A 300 6.93 -11.98 12.77
N ILE A 301 7.06 -10.66 12.61
CA ILE A 301 5.88 -9.78 12.49
C ILE A 301 5.07 -10.12 11.22
N MET A 302 5.74 -10.40 10.09
CA MET A 302 5.07 -10.74 8.81
C MET A 302 4.24 -12.03 8.90
N ILE A 303 4.67 -12.99 9.72
CA ILE A 303 3.96 -14.26 9.97
C ILE A 303 3.08 -14.24 11.23
N TRP A 304 2.80 -13.04 11.78
CA TRP A 304 1.91 -12.83 12.93
C TRP A 304 2.43 -13.41 14.26
N GLU A 305 3.75 -13.46 14.41
CA GLU A 305 4.47 -13.84 15.64
C GLU A 305 5.19 -12.63 16.27
N GLY A 306 4.75 -11.41 15.94
CA GLY A 306 5.35 -10.18 16.44
C GLY A 306 5.18 -9.96 17.95
N ASP A 307 4.14 -10.55 18.56
CA ASP A 307 3.90 -10.48 20.01
C ASP A 307 4.96 -11.24 20.83
N ASP A 308 5.65 -12.20 20.22
CA ASP A 308 6.69 -13.03 20.86
C ASP A 308 8.07 -12.33 20.88
N LEU A 309 8.20 -11.18 20.19
CA LEU A 309 9.44 -10.40 20.15
C LEU A 309 9.71 -9.69 21.49
N PRO A 310 10.91 -9.84 22.06
CA PRO A 310 11.26 -9.13 23.29
C PRO A 310 11.63 -7.66 23.03
N VAL A 311 11.59 -6.84 24.09
CA VAL A 311 11.87 -5.39 24.03
C VAL A 311 13.25 -5.11 23.41
N SER A 312 14.26 -5.93 23.71
CA SER A 312 15.63 -5.77 23.20
C SER A 312 15.76 -5.84 21.67
N THR A 313 14.78 -6.41 20.96
CA THR A 313 14.83 -6.55 19.50
C THR A 313 14.33 -5.32 18.74
N LEU A 314 13.66 -4.39 19.41
CA LEU A 314 13.06 -3.22 18.77
C LEU A 314 14.00 -2.00 18.85
N PRO A 315 14.08 -1.19 17.78
CA PRO A 315 14.87 0.04 17.79
C PRO A 315 14.29 1.06 18.79
N ILE A 316 15.16 1.68 19.58
CA ILE A 316 14.77 2.61 20.67
C ILE A 316 14.11 3.90 20.18
N ASP A 317 14.38 4.29 18.94
CA ASP A 317 13.90 5.51 18.29
C ASP A 317 12.80 5.23 17.24
N GLY A 318 12.46 3.96 17.02
CA GLY A 318 11.50 3.56 16.00
C GLY A 318 12.03 3.64 14.56
N THR A 319 13.35 3.72 14.34
CA THR A 319 13.95 3.72 13.00
C THR A 319 14.04 2.29 12.43
N PHE A 320 13.43 2.05 11.28
CA PHE A 320 13.41 0.75 10.59
C PHE A 320 14.16 0.79 9.25
N PRO A 321 14.73 -0.35 8.79
CA PRO A 321 15.38 -0.42 7.50
C PRO A 321 14.39 -0.27 6.34
N VAL A 322 14.89 0.25 5.23
CA VAL A 322 14.18 0.32 3.94
C VAL A 322 14.30 -0.99 3.16
N GLY A 323 13.48 -1.16 2.13
CA GLY A 323 13.56 -2.24 1.16
C GLY A 323 13.05 -3.57 1.70
N THR A 324 12.10 -3.52 2.64
CA THR A 324 11.61 -4.72 3.32
C THR A 324 10.39 -5.35 2.66
N ALA A 325 9.61 -4.59 1.88
CA ALA A 325 8.43 -5.12 1.16
C ALA A 325 8.77 -6.22 0.13
N LYS A 326 9.98 -6.21 -0.45
CA LYS A 326 10.43 -7.23 -1.40
C LYS A 326 10.50 -8.65 -0.82
N TRP A 327 10.58 -8.77 0.51
CA TRP A 327 10.62 -10.05 1.23
C TRP A 327 9.23 -10.57 1.61
N GLU A 328 8.19 -9.75 1.46
CA GLU A 328 6.84 -10.11 1.91
C GLU A 328 6.18 -11.18 1.04
N LYS A 329 6.40 -11.09 -0.28
CA LYS A 329 5.84 -11.98 -1.32
C LYS A 329 4.41 -12.42 -1.02
N ARG A 330 3.51 -11.43 -0.99
CA ARG A 330 2.15 -11.57 -0.45
C ARG A 330 1.34 -12.70 -1.10
N ASN A 331 1.57 -12.91 -2.40
CA ASN A 331 0.94 -13.93 -3.22
C ASN A 331 -0.61 -13.91 -3.15
N VAL A 332 -1.20 -12.76 -3.50
CA VAL A 332 -2.65 -12.50 -3.33
C VAL A 332 -3.43 -12.41 -4.64
N ALA A 333 -2.77 -12.48 -5.79
CA ALA A 333 -3.44 -12.40 -7.08
C ALA A 333 -3.97 -13.76 -7.55
N GLU A 334 -5.23 -13.84 -7.97
CA GLU A 334 -5.73 -15.05 -8.65
C GLU A 334 -5.19 -15.16 -10.08
N GLU A 335 -4.98 -14.02 -10.74
CA GLU A 335 -4.46 -13.90 -12.10
C GLU A 335 -3.32 -12.88 -12.17
N ILE A 336 -2.34 -13.15 -13.02
CA ILE A 336 -1.19 -12.27 -13.28
C ILE A 336 -1.06 -11.96 -14.78
N PRO A 337 -0.46 -10.82 -15.15
CA PRO A 337 -0.23 -10.50 -16.55
C PRO A 337 0.88 -11.36 -17.16
N VAL A 338 0.62 -11.95 -18.33
CA VAL A 338 1.57 -12.68 -19.18
C VAL A 338 1.91 -11.82 -20.39
N TRP A 339 3.21 -11.66 -20.65
CA TRP A 339 3.74 -10.85 -21.75
C TRP A 339 3.84 -11.63 -23.06
N GLU A 340 3.41 -10.99 -24.16
CA GLU A 340 3.48 -11.49 -25.54
C GLU A 340 4.49 -10.64 -26.37
N PRO A 341 5.73 -11.12 -26.54
CA PRO A 341 6.82 -10.31 -27.12
C PRO A 341 6.56 -9.83 -28.54
N ASP A 342 5.96 -10.68 -29.39
CA ASP A 342 5.76 -10.41 -30.82
C ASP A 342 4.72 -9.29 -31.07
N VAL A 343 3.76 -9.13 -30.16
CA VAL A 343 2.75 -8.08 -30.22
C VAL A 343 3.25 -6.78 -29.59
N CYS A 344 4.23 -6.86 -28.68
CA CYS A 344 4.66 -5.74 -27.86
C CYS A 344 5.33 -4.62 -28.66
N VAL A 345 4.85 -3.39 -28.46
CA VAL A 345 5.42 -2.18 -29.07
C VAL A 345 6.47 -1.48 -28.19
N GLN A 346 6.81 -2.06 -27.02
CA GLN A 346 7.84 -1.57 -26.10
C GLN A 346 7.64 -0.11 -25.66
N CYS A 347 6.40 0.28 -25.35
CA CYS A 347 6.06 1.66 -25.00
C CYS A 347 6.27 2.05 -23.53
N GLY A 348 6.53 1.09 -22.63
CA GLY A 348 6.70 1.34 -21.19
C GLY A 348 5.41 1.67 -20.40
N LYS A 349 4.27 1.89 -21.05
CA LYS A 349 3.02 2.29 -20.37
C LYS A 349 2.54 1.28 -19.32
N CYS A 350 2.66 -0.03 -19.56
CA CYS A 350 2.29 -1.05 -18.57
C CYS A 350 3.14 -0.99 -17.30
N VAL A 351 4.41 -0.62 -17.42
CA VAL A 351 5.34 -0.40 -16.29
C VAL A 351 5.00 0.92 -15.57
N MET A 352 4.70 1.98 -16.33
CA MET A 352 4.36 3.30 -15.77
C MET A 352 3.14 3.27 -14.86
N VAL A 353 2.08 2.58 -15.29
CA VAL A 353 0.80 2.57 -14.55
C VAL A 353 0.74 1.53 -13.44
N CYS A 354 1.74 0.66 -13.30
CA CYS A 354 1.70 -0.38 -12.28
C CYS A 354 1.80 0.25 -10.88
N PRO A 355 0.78 0.08 -10.02
CA PRO A 355 0.76 0.68 -8.70
C PRO A 355 1.67 -0.02 -7.67
N HIS A 356 2.26 -1.16 -8.03
CA HIS A 356 3.07 -1.98 -7.10
C HIS A 356 4.48 -2.27 -7.62
N SER A 357 4.87 -1.71 -8.78
CA SER A 357 6.17 -2.03 -9.42
C SER A 357 6.37 -3.53 -9.67
N ALA A 358 5.27 -4.28 -9.79
CA ALA A 358 5.22 -5.73 -10.01
C ALA A 358 5.36 -6.12 -11.49
N ILE A 359 5.55 -5.14 -12.38
CA ILE A 359 5.92 -5.35 -13.78
C ILE A 359 7.00 -4.35 -14.13
N ARG A 360 8.11 -4.83 -14.69
CA ARG A 360 9.29 -4.02 -15.03
C ARG A 360 9.78 -4.36 -16.42
N ALA A 361 10.63 -3.49 -16.97
CA ALA A 361 11.29 -3.71 -18.24
C ALA A 361 12.78 -3.41 -18.13
N LYS A 362 13.59 -4.14 -18.90
CA LYS A 362 15.04 -3.89 -19.07
C LYS A 362 15.41 -4.03 -20.55
N ALA A 363 16.40 -3.25 -20.96
CA ALA A 363 17.16 -3.46 -22.19
C ALA A 363 18.60 -3.84 -21.80
N TYR A 364 19.17 -4.86 -22.45
CA TYR A 364 20.46 -5.44 -22.05
C TYR A 364 21.09 -6.22 -23.21
N GLN A 365 22.38 -6.52 -23.09
CA GLN A 365 23.14 -7.22 -24.15
C GLN A 365 22.70 -8.68 -24.30
N ALA A 366 22.84 -9.24 -25.50
CA ALA A 366 22.31 -10.57 -25.81
C ALA A 366 23.04 -11.71 -25.08
N ASP A 367 24.29 -11.50 -24.69
CA ASP A 367 25.14 -12.41 -23.91
C ASP A 367 24.68 -12.57 -22.45
N GLU A 368 23.97 -11.58 -21.89
CA GLU A 368 23.35 -11.69 -20.57
C GLU A 368 22.29 -12.82 -20.49
N LEU A 369 21.83 -13.36 -21.62
CA LEU A 369 20.84 -14.44 -21.69
C LEU A 369 21.42 -15.85 -21.57
N VAL A 370 22.75 -16.03 -21.45
CA VAL A 370 23.39 -17.35 -21.44
C VAL A 370 22.80 -18.28 -20.36
N ASN A 371 22.47 -17.75 -19.19
CA ASN A 371 21.92 -18.50 -18.06
C ASN A 371 20.40 -18.28 -17.88
N ALA A 372 19.71 -17.78 -18.90
CA ALA A 372 18.28 -17.52 -18.80
C ALA A 372 17.49 -18.83 -18.64
N PRO A 373 16.46 -18.87 -17.75
CA PRO A 373 15.53 -19.98 -17.69
C PRO A 373 14.89 -20.24 -19.08
N GLN A 374 14.58 -21.50 -19.40
CA GLN A 374 13.97 -21.86 -20.68
C GLN A 374 12.65 -21.11 -20.96
N THR A 375 11.93 -20.75 -19.90
CA THR A 375 10.66 -20.00 -19.94
C THR A 375 10.84 -18.49 -20.00
N PHE A 376 12.07 -17.98 -19.92
CA PHE A 376 12.34 -16.55 -19.89
C PHE A 376 12.17 -15.93 -21.29
N LYS A 377 11.11 -15.13 -21.45
CA LYS A 377 10.81 -14.49 -22.73
C LYS A 377 11.70 -13.26 -22.95
N SER A 378 12.17 -13.07 -24.18
CA SER A 378 12.87 -11.86 -24.62
C SER A 378 12.62 -11.57 -26.10
N THR A 379 12.82 -10.33 -26.54
CA THR A 379 12.76 -9.93 -27.96
C THR A 379 13.82 -8.86 -28.27
N GLY A 380 14.03 -8.51 -29.54
CA GLY A 380 14.95 -7.42 -29.90
C GLY A 380 14.43 -6.06 -29.44
N ALA A 381 15.30 -5.21 -28.91
CA ALA A 381 14.93 -3.84 -28.57
C ALA A 381 14.54 -3.05 -29.84
N LYS A 382 13.42 -2.34 -29.78
CA LYS A 382 12.85 -1.54 -30.89
C LYS A 382 13.28 -0.08 -30.85
N ASP A 383 13.76 0.40 -29.70
CA ASP A 383 14.35 1.73 -29.58
C ASP A 383 15.75 1.73 -30.21
N LYS A 384 16.07 2.77 -30.99
CA LYS A 384 17.33 2.91 -31.71
C LYS A 384 18.53 3.08 -30.77
N ASP A 385 18.31 3.70 -29.61
CA ASP A 385 19.38 3.90 -28.62
C ASP A 385 19.84 2.57 -28.00
N PHE A 386 19.04 1.51 -28.12
CA PHE A 386 19.35 0.14 -27.68
C PHE A 386 19.48 -0.84 -28.86
N ALA A 387 19.94 -0.36 -30.02
CA ALA A 387 20.14 -1.22 -31.18
C ALA A 387 21.03 -2.44 -30.84
N ASN A 388 20.67 -3.60 -31.38
CA ASN A 388 21.31 -4.91 -31.11
C ASN A 388 21.17 -5.45 -29.68
N GLN A 389 20.48 -4.75 -28.78
CA GLN A 389 20.17 -5.27 -27.46
C GLN A 389 18.88 -6.11 -27.45
N LYS A 390 18.70 -6.86 -26.37
CA LYS A 390 17.47 -7.57 -26.03
C LYS A 390 16.62 -6.72 -25.10
N PHE A 391 15.33 -6.97 -25.11
CA PHE A 391 14.33 -6.32 -24.30
C PHE A 391 13.39 -7.36 -23.69
N THR A 392 13.10 -7.20 -22.41
CA THR A 392 12.11 -8.03 -21.70
C THR A 392 11.22 -7.18 -20.82
N ILE A 393 9.94 -7.54 -20.78
CA ILE A 393 9.01 -7.17 -19.71
C ILE A 393 8.80 -8.40 -18.84
N GLN A 394 9.05 -8.28 -17.53
CA GLN A 394 8.88 -9.36 -16.57
C GLN A 394 7.93 -8.95 -15.44
N VAL A 395 7.12 -9.91 -14.99
CA VAL A 395 6.19 -9.77 -13.86
C VAL A 395 6.78 -10.41 -12.61
N ALA A 396 6.58 -9.78 -11.46
CA ALA A 396 6.79 -10.35 -10.13
C ALA A 396 5.50 -11.08 -9.72
N PRO A 397 5.40 -12.41 -9.84
CA PRO A 397 4.13 -13.12 -9.69
C PRO A 397 3.53 -12.93 -8.29
N GLU A 398 4.38 -13.01 -7.26
CA GLU A 398 3.96 -13.00 -5.85
C GLU A 398 3.71 -11.60 -5.28
N ASP A 399 4.12 -10.55 -6.00
CA ASP A 399 3.88 -9.15 -5.61
C ASP A 399 2.81 -8.49 -6.48
N CYS A 400 2.37 -9.15 -7.56
CA CYS A 400 1.27 -8.69 -8.36
C CYS A 400 -0.03 -8.74 -7.55
N THR A 401 -0.88 -7.72 -7.72
CA THR A 401 -2.21 -7.65 -7.08
C THR A 401 -3.36 -7.99 -8.02
N GLY A 402 -3.07 -8.42 -9.26
CA GLY A 402 -4.09 -8.79 -10.24
C GLY A 402 -5.00 -7.64 -10.70
N CYS A 403 -4.60 -6.37 -10.49
CA CYS A 403 -5.46 -5.20 -10.77
C CYS A 403 -5.79 -4.93 -12.25
N THR A 404 -5.15 -5.65 -13.17
CA THR A 404 -5.33 -5.58 -14.63
C THR A 404 -5.09 -4.23 -15.32
N ILE A 405 -4.66 -3.18 -14.60
CA ILE A 405 -4.45 -1.83 -15.20
C ILE A 405 -3.40 -1.87 -16.32
N CYS A 406 -2.33 -2.66 -16.17
CA CYS A 406 -1.29 -2.82 -17.19
C CYS A 406 -1.84 -3.40 -18.51
N VAL A 407 -2.77 -4.35 -18.44
CA VAL A 407 -3.49 -4.93 -19.58
C VAL A 407 -4.47 -3.91 -20.16
N ASN A 408 -5.18 -3.19 -19.31
CA ASN A 408 -6.15 -2.19 -19.75
C ASN A 408 -5.49 -1.07 -20.58
N ILE A 409 -4.37 -0.52 -20.10
CA ILE A 409 -3.67 0.59 -20.78
C ILE A 409 -2.87 0.15 -22.01
N CYS A 410 -2.60 -1.15 -22.17
CA CYS A 410 -1.76 -1.64 -23.26
C CYS A 410 -2.36 -1.25 -24.62
N PRO A 411 -1.64 -0.45 -25.46
CA PRO A 411 -2.16 0.05 -26.72
C PRO A 411 -2.01 -0.97 -27.86
N ALA A 412 -1.14 -1.96 -27.69
CA ALA A 412 -0.86 -2.97 -28.70
C ALA A 412 -2.01 -3.99 -28.77
N LYS A 413 -2.39 -4.34 -30.00
CA LYS A 413 -3.37 -5.38 -30.32
C LYS A 413 -2.75 -6.40 -31.24
N ASN A 414 -3.05 -7.67 -31.02
CA ASN A 414 -2.65 -8.73 -31.94
C ASN A 414 -3.40 -8.55 -33.27
N LYS A 415 -2.68 -8.74 -34.39
CA LYS A 415 -3.25 -8.53 -35.74
C LYS A 415 -4.27 -9.59 -36.12
N SER A 416 -4.04 -10.84 -35.69
CA SER A 416 -4.90 -11.99 -36.01
C SER A 416 -6.08 -12.09 -35.05
N GLU A 417 -5.88 -11.73 -33.78
CA GLU A 417 -6.93 -11.75 -32.74
C GLU A 417 -6.96 -10.43 -31.95
N PRO A 418 -7.76 -9.43 -32.36
CA PRO A 418 -7.76 -8.10 -31.75
C PRO A 418 -8.15 -8.02 -30.27
N SER A 419 -8.75 -9.08 -29.69
CA SER A 419 -9.00 -9.22 -28.26
C SER A 419 -7.73 -9.43 -27.45
N LEU A 420 -6.71 -10.05 -28.05
CA LEU A 420 -5.41 -10.27 -27.42
C LEU A 420 -4.52 -9.04 -27.57
N LYS A 421 -3.87 -8.66 -26.46
CA LYS A 421 -2.91 -7.57 -26.40
C LYS A 421 -1.49 -8.10 -26.25
N ALA A 422 -0.51 -7.20 -26.15
CA ALA A 422 0.86 -7.58 -25.81
C ALA A 422 1.04 -8.06 -24.36
N ILE A 423 0.01 -7.94 -23.53
CA ILE A 423 0.00 -8.39 -22.14
C ILE A 423 -1.43 -8.75 -21.78
N ASN A 424 -1.66 -9.93 -21.21
CA ASN A 424 -3.00 -10.49 -20.96
C ASN A 424 -3.03 -11.17 -19.59
N MET A 425 -4.19 -11.22 -18.93
CA MET A 425 -4.31 -11.91 -17.64
C MET A 425 -4.37 -13.42 -17.84
N ALA A 426 -3.72 -14.18 -16.96
CA ALA A 426 -3.83 -15.63 -16.88
C ALA A 426 -3.79 -16.10 -15.41
N LYS A 427 -4.33 -17.28 -15.12
CA LYS A 427 -4.31 -17.89 -13.78
C LYS A 427 -2.88 -17.96 -13.22
N GLN A 428 -2.69 -17.51 -11.99
CA GLN A 428 -1.36 -17.44 -11.39
C GLN A 428 -0.79 -18.83 -11.04
N LEU A 429 -1.56 -19.69 -10.38
CA LEU A 429 -1.04 -20.93 -9.78
C LEU A 429 -0.21 -21.81 -10.74
N PRO A 430 -0.63 -22.06 -11.99
CA PRO A 430 0.19 -22.85 -12.93
C PRO A 430 1.48 -22.15 -13.38
N LEU A 431 1.56 -20.83 -13.25
CA LEU A 431 2.68 -19.99 -13.71
C LEU A 431 3.59 -19.56 -12.56
N GLN A 432 3.17 -19.69 -11.30
CA GLN A 432 3.85 -19.09 -10.16
C GLN A 432 5.33 -19.49 -10.07
N GLU A 433 5.62 -20.80 -10.11
CA GLU A 433 6.98 -21.32 -9.94
C GLU A 433 7.90 -20.94 -11.12
N GLN A 434 7.40 -20.98 -12.36
CA GLN A 434 8.21 -20.57 -13.51
C GLN A 434 8.47 -19.07 -13.48
N GLU A 435 7.45 -18.25 -13.16
CA GLU A 435 7.58 -16.80 -13.19
C GLU A 435 8.39 -16.28 -12.00
N ARG A 436 8.45 -17.02 -10.89
CA ARG A 436 9.36 -16.75 -9.77
C ARG A 436 10.81 -16.86 -10.25
N LYS A 437 11.17 -17.97 -10.91
CA LYS A 437 12.50 -18.17 -11.50
C LYS A 437 12.84 -17.12 -12.56
N ASN A 438 11.87 -16.79 -13.43
CA ASN A 438 12.05 -15.74 -14.44
C ASN A 438 12.24 -14.36 -13.80
N TRP A 439 11.52 -14.06 -12.71
CA TRP A 439 11.66 -12.82 -11.95
C TRP A 439 13.02 -12.70 -11.29
N ASP A 440 13.49 -13.76 -10.62
CA ASP A 440 14.81 -13.78 -9.98
C ASP A 440 15.93 -13.57 -11.01
N PHE A 441 15.84 -14.24 -12.16
CA PHE A 441 16.76 -14.03 -13.28
C PHE A 441 16.68 -12.59 -13.82
N PHE A 442 15.48 -12.05 -14.00
CA PHE A 442 15.30 -10.66 -14.44
C PHE A 442 15.95 -9.65 -13.48
N LEU A 443 15.88 -9.90 -12.17
CA LEU A 443 16.55 -9.06 -11.19
C LEU A 443 18.07 -9.12 -11.31
N SER A 444 18.66 -10.26 -11.69
CA SER A 444 20.11 -10.38 -11.91
C SER A 444 20.64 -9.67 -13.15
N LEU A 445 19.79 -9.35 -14.14
CA LEU A 445 20.19 -8.61 -15.34
C LEU A 445 20.64 -7.18 -14.98
N PRO A 446 21.61 -6.60 -15.69
CA PRO A 446 22.04 -5.23 -15.43
C PRO A 446 20.90 -4.23 -15.70
N ASN A 447 20.80 -3.21 -14.84
CA ASN A 447 19.94 -2.06 -15.11
C ASN A 447 20.61 -1.16 -16.18
N PRO A 448 19.84 -0.56 -17.12
CA PRO A 448 20.39 0.41 -18.05
C PRO A 448 21.06 1.60 -17.34
N ASP A 449 22.16 2.10 -17.90
CA ASP A 449 22.87 3.26 -17.34
C ASP A 449 21.98 4.51 -17.37
N ARG A 450 21.68 5.04 -16.18
CA ARG A 450 20.80 6.19 -15.97
C ARG A 450 21.27 7.43 -16.75
N ARG A 451 22.57 7.60 -16.93
CA ARG A 451 23.18 8.74 -17.66
C ARG A 451 22.84 8.74 -19.16
N SER A 452 22.56 7.57 -19.72
CA SER A 452 22.27 7.39 -21.14
C SER A 452 20.78 7.51 -21.49
N LEU A 453 19.90 7.51 -20.48
CA LEU A 453 18.45 7.47 -20.69
C LEU A 453 17.88 8.86 -21.00
N LYS A 454 17.03 8.93 -22.03
CA LYS A 454 16.24 10.12 -22.34
C LYS A 454 15.02 10.18 -21.43
N LEU A 455 15.19 10.81 -20.26
CA LEU A 455 14.17 10.86 -19.19
C LEU A 455 12.87 11.57 -19.58
N ASN A 456 12.86 12.35 -20.67
CA ASN A 456 11.65 12.96 -21.23
C ASN A 456 10.82 11.99 -22.09
N GLN A 457 11.28 10.75 -22.31
CA GLN A 457 10.56 9.72 -23.05
C GLN A 457 10.15 8.57 -22.13
N ILE A 458 8.85 8.31 -22.01
CA ILE A 458 8.30 7.26 -21.15
C ILE A 458 8.97 5.90 -21.38
N ARG A 459 9.20 5.52 -22.65
CA ARG A 459 9.77 4.21 -22.99
C ARG A 459 11.18 3.98 -22.44
N GLN A 460 11.97 5.05 -22.25
CA GLN A 460 13.31 4.96 -21.68
C GLN A 460 13.28 5.26 -20.18
N GLN A 461 12.51 6.26 -19.76
CA GLN A 461 12.36 6.59 -18.34
C GLN A 461 11.84 5.40 -17.53
N GLN A 462 10.92 4.60 -18.07
CA GLN A 462 10.40 3.40 -17.41
C GLN A 462 11.36 2.21 -17.36
N LEU A 463 12.59 2.35 -17.89
CA LEU A 463 13.68 1.40 -17.68
C LEU A 463 14.48 1.69 -16.40
N GLN A 464 14.29 2.87 -15.77
CA GLN A 464 14.89 3.16 -14.48
C GLN A 464 14.31 2.24 -13.40
N GLU A 465 15.19 1.74 -12.53
CA GLU A 465 14.80 0.96 -11.37
C GLU A 465 13.84 1.76 -10.47
N PRO A 466 12.67 1.21 -10.11
CA PRO A 466 11.77 1.85 -9.16
C PRO A 466 12.28 1.67 -7.73
N LEU A 467 12.40 2.77 -6.98
CA LEU A 467 12.77 2.75 -5.56
C LEU A 467 11.57 2.85 -4.61
N PHE A 468 10.37 2.60 -5.15
CA PHE A 468 9.12 2.40 -4.44
C PHE A 468 8.42 1.16 -5.04
N GLU A 469 8.40 0.06 -4.30
CA GLU A 469 7.95 -1.24 -4.80
C GLU A 469 7.10 -2.02 -3.79
N PHE A 470 6.11 -2.77 -4.28
CA PHE A 470 5.35 -3.76 -3.50
C PHE A 470 4.59 -3.22 -2.28
N SER A 471 4.18 -1.95 -2.33
CA SER A 471 3.46 -1.29 -1.23
C SER A 471 2.17 -2.00 -0.80
N GLY A 472 1.72 -1.73 0.42
CA GLY A 472 0.44 -2.19 0.96
C GLY A 472 -0.81 -1.53 0.35
N ALA A 473 -0.67 -0.74 -0.73
CA ALA A 473 -1.75 0.00 -1.36
C ALA A 473 -2.77 -0.92 -2.05
N CYS A 474 -3.96 -0.38 -2.33
CA CYS A 474 -5.02 -1.16 -2.95
C CYS A 474 -4.66 -1.65 -4.36
N ALA A 475 -5.27 -2.78 -4.77
CA ALA A 475 -5.18 -3.25 -6.16
C ALA A 475 -5.71 -2.15 -7.10
N GLY A 476 -4.82 -1.64 -7.96
CA GLY A 476 -5.15 -0.54 -8.86
C GLY A 476 -5.12 0.86 -8.22
N CYS A 477 -4.40 1.07 -7.11
CA CYS A 477 -4.33 2.37 -6.45
C CYS A 477 -3.89 3.50 -7.41
N GLY A 478 -4.56 4.65 -7.33
CA GLY A 478 -4.23 5.83 -8.15
C GLY A 478 -3.09 6.68 -7.64
N GLU A 479 -2.61 6.48 -6.42
CA GLU A 479 -1.57 7.32 -5.79
C GLU A 479 -0.15 6.81 -6.11
N THR A 480 0.10 5.51 -5.90
CA THR A 480 1.45 4.93 -5.94
C THR A 480 2.18 5.00 -7.28
N PRO A 481 1.54 5.03 -8.47
CA PRO A 481 2.26 5.29 -9.72
C PRO A 481 3.03 6.62 -9.73
N TYR A 482 2.54 7.64 -9.01
CA TYR A 482 3.23 8.92 -8.89
C TYR A 482 4.47 8.84 -7.98
N LEU A 483 4.39 8.14 -6.85
CA LEU A 483 5.55 7.89 -5.98
C LEU A 483 6.60 7.01 -6.66
N LYS A 484 6.16 6.00 -7.43
CA LYS A 484 7.04 5.20 -8.28
C LYS A 484 7.78 6.08 -9.29
N LEU A 485 7.07 6.99 -9.97
CA LEU A 485 7.69 7.92 -10.92
C LEU A 485 8.70 8.85 -10.23
N LEU A 486 8.32 9.45 -9.10
CA LEU A 486 9.20 10.29 -8.26
C LEU A 486 10.50 9.56 -7.93
N THR A 487 10.39 8.33 -7.44
CA THR A 487 11.55 7.55 -6.98
C THR A 487 12.41 7.02 -8.12
N GLN A 488 11.83 6.71 -9.28
CA GLN A 488 12.61 6.39 -10.48
C GLN A 488 13.47 7.58 -10.93
N LEU A 489 12.90 8.79 -10.90
CA LEU A 489 13.57 10.02 -11.33
C LEU A 489 14.61 10.49 -10.32
N PHE A 490 14.25 10.62 -9.04
CA PHE A 490 15.04 11.36 -8.04
C PHE A 490 15.37 10.56 -6.78
N GLY A 491 14.97 9.28 -6.72
CA GLY A 491 14.96 8.52 -5.48
C GLY A 491 16.33 8.28 -4.85
N ASP A 492 17.40 8.30 -5.63
CA ASP A 492 18.77 8.13 -5.15
C ASP A 492 19.34 9.34 -4.38
N ARG A 493 18.58 10.44 -4.32
CA ARG A 493 18.89 11.67 -3.57
C ARG A 493 17.67 12.32 -2.92
N ALA A 494 16.56 11.60 -2.84
CA ALA A 494 15.30 12.12 -2.32
C ALA A 494 15.21 12.03 -0.79
N VAL A 495 14.64 13.06 -0.17
CA VAL A 495 14.24 13.06 1.24
C VAL A 495 12.74 13.35 1.29
N ILE A 496 11.96 12.40 1.82
CA ILE A 496 10.50 12.39 1.78
C ILE A 496 9.94 12.74 3.15
N ALA A 497 9.27 13.89 3.25
CA ALA A 497 8.35 14.22 4.33
C ALA A 497 6.94 13.79 3.91
N ASN A 498 6.38 12.78 4.58
CA ASN A 498 5.10 12.20 4.21
C ASN A 498 4.03 12.52 5.25
N ALA A 499 2.94 13.18 4.84
CA ALA A 499 1.81 13.47 5.72
C ALA A 499 1.08 12.18 6.12
N THR A 500 0.48 12.15 7.30
CA THR A 500 -0.34 11.00 7.70
C THR A 500 -1.56 10.86 6.77
N GLY A 501 -1.78 9.66 6.23
CA GLY A 501 -2.83 9.40 5.25
C GLY A 501 -2.63 8.06 4.55
N CYS A 502 -3.26 7.84 3.40
CA CYS A 502 -3.01 6.61 2.63
C CYS A 502 -1.52 6.38 2.38
N SER A 503 -0.82 7.45 1.99
CA SER A 503 0.60 7.44 1.64
C SER A 503 1.51 7.04 2.77
N SER A 504 1.23 7.47 4.01
CA SER A 504 2.00 6.99 5.15
C SER A 504 1.67 5.54 5.51
N ILE A 505 0.42 5.11 5.35
CA ILE A 505 0.01 3.73 5.63
C ILE A 505 0.64 2.74 4.64
N TYR A 506 0.46 2.91 3.34
CA TYR A 506 1.10 1.97 2.40
C TYR A 506 2.61 2.22 2.25
N GLY A 507 3.11 3.39 2.67
CA GLY A 507 4.51 3.80 2.57
C GLY A 507 5.37 3.48 3.79
N GLY A 508 4.78 3.25 4.97
CA GLY A 508 5.56 3.07 6.20
C GLY A 508 4.88 2.22 7.26
N ASN A 509 3.90 1.39 6.90
CA ASN A 509 3.27 0.48 7.83
C ASN A 509 4.10 -0.79 8.03
N LEU A 510 4.76 -0.86 9.18
CA LEU A 510 5.56 -2.01 9.60
C LEU A 510 4.74 -3.31 9.59
N PRO A 511 5.39 -4.45 9.30
CA PRO A 511 6.85 -4.65 9.23
C PRO A 511 7.47 -4.37 7.85
N THR A 512 6.67 -4.02 6.84
CA THR A 512 7.16 -3.86 5.46
C THR A 512 7.06 -2.43 4.96
N THR A 513 8.13 -1.95 4.32
CA THR A 513 8.16 -0.64 3.68
C THR A 513 8.53 -0.78 2.20
N PRO A 514 7.83 -0.07 1.28
CA PRO A 514 8.08 -0.10 -0.15
C PRO A 514 9.25 0.76 -0.61
N TRP A 515 9.71 1.71 0.21
CA TRP A 515 10.89 2.53 -0.09
C TRP A 515 12.10 1.60 -0.10
N THR A 516 12.95 1.64 -1.13
CA THR A 516 14.12 0.76 -1.26
C THR A 516 15.32 1.53 -1.78
N THR A 517 16.47 0.86 -1.90
CA THR A 517 17.72 1.43 -2.41
C THR A 517 18.09 0.81 -3.75
N ASN A 518 18.83 1.55 -4.56
CA ASN A 518 19.50 1.02 -5.73
C ASN A 518 20.71 0.14 -5.36
N ALA A 519 21.42 -0.38 -6.36
CA ALA A 519 22.60 -1.21 -6.19
C ALA A 519 23.76 -0.52 -5.42
N GLN A 520 23.81 0.82 -5.39
CA GLN A 520 24.79 1.60 -4.61
C GLN A 520 24.33 1.88 -3.18
N GLY A 521 23.21 1.32 -2.72
CA GLY A 521 22.66 1.57 -1.38
C GLY A 521 22.01 2.95 -1.23
N ARG A 522 21.79 3.69 -2.33
CA ARG A 522 21.15 5.01 -2.32
C ARG A 522 19.65 4.87 -2.60
N GLY A 523 18.83 5.54 -1.81
CA GLY A 523 17.38 5.53 -1.96
C GLY A 523 16.71 6.60 -1.13
N PRO A 524 15.38 6.73 -1.21
CA PRO A 524 14.66 7.78 -0.51
C PRO A 524 14.78 7.61 1.00
N ALA A 525 15.25 8.65 1.69
CA ALA A 525 15.07 8.77 3.13
C ALA A 525 13.62 9.17 3.39
N TRP A 526 12.87 8.40 4.18
CA TRP A 526 11.44 8.61 4.38
C TRP A 526 11.11 8.79 5.85
N SER A 527 10.23 9.76 6.15
CA SER A 527 9.67 9.93 7.49
C SER A 527 8.24 10.45 7.43
N ASN A 528 7.41 10.00 8.36
CA ASN A 528 6.10 10.56 8.66
C ASN A 528 6.14 11.17 10.07
N ASN A 529 5.87 12.46 10.17
CA ASN A 529 5.70 13.14 11.46
C ASN A 529 4.22 13.09 11.88
N LEU A 530 3.44 14.15 11.62
CA LEU A 530 2.01 14.17 11.90
C LEU A 530 1.17 14.40 10.62
N PHE A 531 -0.13 14.58 10.82
CA PHE A 531 -1.06 14.87 9.74
C PHE A 531 -1.06 16.37 9.40
N GLU A 532 -0.86 17.22 10.40
CA GLU A 532 -1.06 18.66 10.39
C GLU A 532 0.21 19.49 10.17
N ASP A 533 1.40 18.87 10.12
CA ASP A 533 2.69 19.59 10.13
C ASP A 533 3.65 19.19 9.00
N ASN A 534 3.17 18.47 8.00
CA ASN A 534 4.05 17.82 7.03
C ASN A 534 4.75 18.84 6.12
N ALA A 535 4.11 19.96 5.81
CA ALA A 535 4.73 21.04 5.06
C ALA A 535 5.93 21.62 5.82
N GLU A 536 5.73 21.98 7.09
CA GLU A 536 6.75 22.52 7.99
C GLU A 536 7.84 21.50 8.28
N PHE A 537 7.48 20.23 8.40
CA PHE A 537 8.41 19.13 8.59
C PHE A 537 9.37 18.98 7.40
N GLY A 538 8.82 18.95 6.18
CA GLY A 538 9.63 18.95 4.96
C GLY A 538 10.43 20.23 4.77
N PHE A 539 9.91 21.37 5.21
CA PHE A 539 10.65 22.63 5.25
C PHE A 539 11.84 22.57 6.22
N GLY A 540 11.67 21.93 7.39
CA GLY A 540 12.75 21.64 8.32
C GLY A 540 13.88 20.82 7.69
N PHE A 541 13.55 19.81 6.87
CA PHE A 541 14.56 19.09 6.08
C PHE A 541 15.35 20.01 5.15
N ARG A 542 14.66 20.90 4.42
CA ARG A 542 15.32 21.85 3.51
C ARG A 542 16.28 22.77 4.26
N LEU A 543 15.86 23.31 5.41
CA LEU A 543 16.71 24.18 6.24
C LEU A 543 17.94 23.45 6.77
N SER A 544 17.77 22.20 7.25
CA SER A 544 18.90 21.39 7.72
C SER A 544 19.89 21.09 6.60
N LEU A 545 19.40 20.67 5.43
CA LEU A 545 20.22 20.34 4.28
C LEU A 545 20.96 21.57 3.74
N ASP A 546 20.33 22.74 3.70
CA ASP A 546 20.97 24.01 3.34
C ASP A 546 22.14 24.30 4.28
N LYS A 547 21.91 24.20 5.60
CA LYS A 547 22.95 24.52 6.59
C LYS A 547 24.10 23.51 6.58
N GLN A 548 23.81 22.23 6.36
CA GLN A 548 24.84 21.19 6.21
C GLN A 548 25.70 21.42 4.96
N ALA A 549 25.08 21.77 3.83
CA ALA A 549 25.80 22.08 2.59
C ALA A 549 26.64 23.35 2.72
N GLU A 550 26.10 24.41 3.34
CA GLU A 550 26.83 25.66 3.64
C GLU A 550 28.05 25.38 4.51
N PHE A 551 27.88 24.62 5.61
CA PHE A 551 28.98 24.28 6.50
C PHE A 551 30.03 23.39 5.82
N ALA A 552 29.61 22.42 5.00
CA ALA A 552 30.53 21.62 4.19
C ALA A 552 31.34 22.50 3.22
N ALA A 553 30.69 23.48 2.58
CA ALA A 553 31.35 24.40 1.65
C ALA A 553 32.37 25.31 2.37
N GLU A 554 32.03 25.84 3.54
CA GLU A 554 32.96 26.62 4.38
C GLU A 554 34.17 25.78 4.81
N LEU A 555 33.95 24.55 5.26
CA LEU A 555 35.04 23.63 5.63
C LEU A 555 35.92 23.30 4.42
N LEU A 556 35.32 23.06 3.26
CA LEU A 556 36.06 22.79 2.02
C LEU A 556 36.92 23.98 1.59
N GLN A 557 36.39 25.20 1.66
CA GLN A 557 37.17 26.43 1.39
C GLN A 557 38.33 26.60 2.37
N ASN A 558 38.08 26.37 3.66
CA ASN A 558 39.10 26.47 4.71
C ASN A 558 40.22 25.44 4.57
N LEU A 559 39.94 24.30 3.94
CA LEU A 559 40.92 23.24 3.67
C LEU A 559 41.56 23.39 2.28
N GLY A 560 41.26 24.47 1.54
CA GLY A 560 41.77 24.68 0.18
C GLY A 560 43.28 24.81 0.07
N SER A 561 44.02 25.06 1.15
CA SER A 561 45.50 25.02 1.12
C SER A 561 46.06 23.59 1.19
N GLU A 562 45.28 22.65 1.72
CA GLU A 562 45.64 21.23 1.89
C GLU A 562 45.09 20.36 0.74
N ILE A 563 44.19 20.93 -0.07
CA ILE A 563 43.47 20.28 -1.17
C ILE A 563 43.74 21.07 -2.45
N ASP A 564 43.66 20.45 -3.62
CA ASP A 564 43.75 21.18 -4.90
C ASP A 564 42.66 22.26 -5.01
N GLU A 565 43.05 23.52 -5.14
CA GLU A 565 42.13 24.67 -5.33
C GLU A 565 41.19 24.49 -6.53
N ASN A 566 41.64 23.81 -7.59
CA ASN A 566 40.79 23.52 -8.75
C ASN A 566 39.66 22.54 -8.38
N LEU A 567 39.95 21.54 -7.55
CA LEU A 567 38.95 20.60 -7.07
C LEU A 567 37.92 21.33 -6.20
N VAL A 568 38.37 22.17 -5.27
CA VAL A 568 37.50 23.02 -4.43
C VAL A 568 36.59 23.89 -5.31
N TYR A 569 37.15 24.61 -6.28
CA TYR A 569 36.38 25.46 -7.18
C TYR A 569 35.36 24.64 -7.99
N SER A 570 35.76 23.50 -8.54
CA SER A 570 34.88 22.65 -9.35
C SER A 570 33.69 22.10 -8.58
N ILE A 571 33.88 21.74 -7.30
CA ILE A 571 32.81 21.25 -6.42
C ILE A 571 31.83 22.36 -6.08
N LEU A 572 32.33 23.55 -5.73
CA LEU A 572 31.51 24.67 -5.26
C LEU A 572 30.77 25.41 -6.37
N LYS A 573 31.23 25.29 -7.63
CA LYS A 573 30.63 25.94 -8.79
C LYS A 573 29.91 24.98 -9.74
N ALA A 574 29.83 23.70 -9.39
CA ALA A 574 29.12 22.71 -10.19
C ALA A 574 27.63 23.04 -10.33
N GLU A 575 27.13 23.04 -11.57
CA GLU A 575 25.70 22.94 -11.83
C GLU A 575 25.19 21.56 -11.39
N GLN A 576 23.95 21.48 -10.91
CA GLN A 576 23.34 20.26 -10.35
C GLN A 576 21.85 20.19 -10.71
N LYS A 577 21.53 20.31 -12.00
CA LYS A 577 20.14 20.32 -12.52
C LYS A 577 19.76 19.05 -13.27
N SER A 578 20.73 18.33 -13.83
CA SER A 578 20.52 17.11 -14.58
C SER A 578 21.03 15.86 -13.85
N GLU A 579 20.61 14.68 -14.30
CA GLU A 579 21.13 13.39 -13.79
C GLU A 579 22.66 13.28 -13.99
N ALA A 580 23.17 13.78 -15.12
CA ALA A 580 24.61 13.78 -15.42
C ALA A 580 25.37 14.72 -14.47
N ASP A 581 24.81 15.90 -14.21
CA ASP A 581 25.42 16.88 -13.29
C ASP A 581 25.61 16.31 -11.88
N ILE A 582 24.57 15.65 -11.36
CA ILE A 582 24.59 14.99 -10.05
C ILE A 582 25.62 13.86 -10.02
N TRP A 583 25.72 13.10 -11.11
CA TRP A 583 26.70 12.03 -11.22
C TRP A 583 28.13 12.57 -11.20
N GLU A 584 28.44 13.57 -12.03
CA GLU A 584 29.75 14.22 -12.04
C GLU A 584 30.08 14.85 -10.69
N GLN A 585 29.10 15.46 -10.01
CA GLN A 585 29.31 16.00 -8.68
C GLN A 585 29.70 14.89 -7.68
N ARG A 586 29.08 13.72 -7.76
CA ARG A 586 29.46 12.58 -6.91
C ARG A 586 30.88 12.12 -7.19
N GLU A 587 31.32 12.07 -8.45
CA GLU A 587 32.72 11.76 -8.79
C GLU A 587 33.70 12.78 -8.17
N ARG A 588 33.34 14.07 -8.18
CA ARG A 588 34.12 15.12 -7.50
C ARG A 588 34.16 14.91 -5.97
N ILE A 589 33.04 14.51 -5.36
CA ILE A 589 32.98 14.22 -3.92
C ILE A 589 33.76 12.95 -3.55
N GLU A 590 33.74 11.91 -4.38
CA GLU A 590 34.56 10.71 -4.17
C GLU A 590 36.05 11.05 -4.24
N LEU A 591 36.47 11.88 -5.21
CA LEU A 591 37.84 12.39 -5.28
C LEU A 591 38.21 13.25 -4.05
N LEU A 592 37.28 14.10 -3.59
CA LEU A 592 37.48 14.87 -2.36
C LEU A 592 37.71 13.95 -1.15
N GLN A 593 36.90 12.90 -0.98
CA GLN A 593 37.07 11.96 0.12
C GLN A 593 38.44 11.28 0.09
N GLN A 594 38.88 10.81 -1.09
CA GLN A 594 40.21 10.24 -1.28
C GLN A 594 41.32 11.24 -0.88
N LYS A 595 41.23 12.49 -1.32
CA LYS A 595 42.20 13.53 -0.94
C LYS A 595 42.20 13.81 0.56
N LEU A 596 41.04 13.82 1.20
CA LEU A 596 40.93 13.97 2.65
C LEU A 596 41.47 12.77 3.44
N ASP A 597 41.53 11.57 2.84
CA ASP A 597 42.19 10.38 3.43
C ASP A 597 43.71 10.45 3.30
N GLU A 598 44.24 11.09 2.26
CA GLU A 598 45.68 11.27 2.02
C GLU A 598 46.34 12.29 2.98
N ILE A 599 45.56 13.23 3.55
CA ILE A 599 46.09 14.25 4.46
C ILE A 599 46.47 13.62 5.82
N ALA A 600 47.75 13.38 6.02
CA ALA A 600 48.32 12.96 7.29
C ALA A 600 48.66 14.17 8.16
N THR A 601 47.92 14.38 9.26
CA THR A 601 48.18 15.46 10.21
C THR A 601 48.10 15.01 11.67
N LEU A 602 48.98 15.57 12.51
CA LEU A 602 48.95 15.41 13.96
C LEU A 602 48.24 16.59 14.66
N ASP A 603 47.88 17.65 13.94
CA ASP A 603 47.12 18.77 14.50
C ASP A 603 45.68 18.34 14.81
N PRO A 604 45.26 18.33 16.10
CA PRO A 604 43.91 17.94 16.48
C PRO A 604 42.82 18.81 15.82
N ASN A 605 43.10 20.10 15.59
CA ASN A 605 42.13 21.01 14.98
C ASN A 605 41.91 20.69 13.51
N LEU A 606 43.01 20.52 12.75
CA LEU A 606 42.94 20.12 11.34
C LEU A 606 42.29 18.74 11.19
N LYS A 607 42.66 17.77 12.04
CA LYS A 607 42.04 16.44 12.07
C LYS A 607 40.54 16.52 12.30
N SER A 608 40.07 17.32 13.25
CA SER A 608 38.64 17.51 13.50
C SER A 608 37.93 18.13 12.31
N LYS A 609 38.51 19.13 11.64
CA LYS A 609 37.93 19.74 10.43
C LYS A 609 37.79 18.74 9.29
N ILE A 610 38.81 17.91 9.05
CA ILE A 610 38.78 16.84 8.06
C ILE A 610 37.65 15.85 8.35
N GLN A 611 37.52 15.40 9.60
CA GLN A 611 36.46 14.47 10.00
C GLN A 611 35.07 15.08 9.84
N ASN A 612 34.90 16.35 10.22
CA ASN A 612 33.64 17.06 10.02
C ASN A 612 33.29 17.17 8.52
N LEU A 613 34.25 17.57 7.67
CA LEU A 613 34.01 17.64 6.22
C LEU A 613 33.69 16.27 5.64
N LYS A 614 34.39 15.19 6.04
CA LYS A 614 34.08 13.82 5.59
C LYS A 614 32.64 13.43 5.92
N SER A 615 32.16 13.74 7.12
CA SER A 615 30.78 13.45 7.52
C SER A 615 29.72 14.26 6.76
N LEU A 616 30.11 15.40 6.17
CA LEU A 616 29.21 16.33 5.49
C LEU A 616 29.36 16.40 3.97
N ALA A 617 30.41 15.80 3.40
CA ALA A 617 30.77 15.97 1.99
C ALA A 617 29.64 15.55 1.03
N ASP A 618 28.84 14.55 1.41
CA ASP A 618 27.69 14.10 0.61
C ASP A 618 26.55 15.15 0.51
N TYR A 619 26.51 16.14 1.41
CA TYR A 619 25.57 17.27 1.33
C TYR A 619 25.97 18.34 0.29
N LEU A 620 27.19 18.27 -0.26
CA LEU A 620 27.60 19.06 -1.43
C LEU A 620 26.97 18.52 -2.73
N VAL A 621 26.38 17.33 -2.68
CA VAL A 621 25.48 16.81 -3.72
C VAL A 621 24.04 17.23 -3.37
N ARG A 622 23.37 17.93 -4.28
CA ARG A 622 22.02 18.47 -4.09
C ARG A 622 21.03 17.37 -3.75
N LYS A 623 20.41 17.45 -2.57
CA LYS A 623 19.30 16.58 -2.17
C LYS A 623 17.95 17.15 -2.65
N SER A 624 17.04 16.27 -3.04
CA SER A 624 15.69 16.61 -3.51
C SER A 624 14.68 16.42 -2.38
N VAL A 625 14.16 17.52 -1.82
CA VAL A 625 13.17 17.46 -0.74
C VAL A 625 11.78 17.33 -1.34
N TRP A 626 11.07 16.27 -0.97
CA TRP A 626 9.69 16.01 -1.39
C TRP A 626 8.75 15.94 -0.20
N ILE A 627 7.69 16.73 -0.26
CA ILE A 627 6.63 16.81 0.74
C ILE A 627 5.39 16.17 0.12
N VAL A 628 5.07 14.95 0.52
CA VAL A 628 4.04 14.13 -0.12
C VAL A 628 2.84 13.91 0.81
N GLY A 629 1.62 13.96 0.27
CA GLY A 629 0.42 13.72 1.06
C GLY A 629 -0.87 13.72 0.24
N GLY A 630 -1.97 13.35 0.88
CA GLY A 630 -3.29 13.32 0.26
C GLY A 630 -4.00 14.68 0.28
N ASP A 631 -5.19 14.74 -0.32
CA ASP A 631 -5.97 15.98 -0.36
C ASP A 631 -6.44 16.47 1.02
N GLY A 632 -6.75 15.57 1.95
CA GLY A 632 -7.14 15.96 3.30
C GLY A 632 -6.04 16.63 4.12
N TRP A 633 -4.78 16.35 3.77
CA TRP A 633 -3.64 17.09 4.31
C TRP A 633 -3.60 18.48 3.68
N ALA A 634 -3.44 18.53 2.36
CA ALA A 634 -3.10 19.75 1.64
C ALA A 634 -4.22 20.79 1.56
N TYR A 635 -5.47 20.35 1.46
CA TYR A 635 -6.60 21.25 1.31
C TYR A 635 -7.15 21.71 2.66
N ASP A 636 -6.98 20.89 3.70
CA ASP A 636 -7.67 21.02 4.98
C ASP A 636 -6.74 21.31 6.15
N ILE A 637 -6.18 20.28 6.79
CA ILE A 637 -5.58 20.40 8.13
C ILE A 637 -4.24 21.16 8.12
N ASP A 638 -3.42 20.97 7.09
CA ASP A 638 -2.10 21.59 6.94
C ASP A 638 -2.05 22.53 5.73
N PHE A 639 -3.21 23.08 5.34
CA PHE A 639 -3.21 24.09 4.30
C PHE A 639 -2.42 25.35 4.74
N GLY A 640 -2.47 25.67 6.03
CA GLY A 640 -1.70 26.79 6.58
C GLY A 640 -0.18 26.59 6.47
N GLY A 641 0.32 25.39 6.76
CA GLY A 641 1.74 25.08 6.60
C GLY A 641 2.15 25.08 5.12
N ILE A 642 1.34 24.50 4.23
CA ILE A 642 1.61 24.56 2.78
C ILE A 642 1.70 26.00 2.30
N ASP A 643 0.72 26.84 2.64
CA ASP A 643 0.69 28.26 2.26
C ASP A 643 1.96 28.99 2.73
N HIS A 644 2.38 28.77 3.98
CA HIS A 644 3.60 29.34 4.53
C HIS A 644 4.87 28.85 3.81
N VAL A 645 4.96 27.55 3.55
CA VAL A 645 6.14 26.94 2.93
C VAL A 645 6.31 27.38 1.48
N ILE A 646 5.24 27.45 0.69
CA ILE A 646 5.35 27.98 -0.68
C ILE A 646 5.64 29.49 -0.68
N ALA A 647 5.13 30.25 0.30
CA ALA A 647 5.45 31.68 0.43
C ALA A 647 6.92 31.94 0.80
N SER A 648 7.60 30.97 1.42
CA SER A 648 9.00 31.10 1.83
C SER A 648 10.00 31.22 0.65
N GLY A 649 9.60 30.81 -0.56
CA GLY A 649 10.46 30.79 -1.73
C GLY A 649 11.54 29.70 -1.71
N ARG A 650 11.51 28.78 -0.75
CA ARG A 650 12.54 27.74 -0.58
C ARG A 650 12.31 26.55 -1.51
N ASN A 651 13.41 25.95 -1.95
CA ASN A 651 13.40 24.86 -2.93
C ASN A 651 12.91 23.53 -2.31
N VAL A 652 11.60 23.31 -2.39
CA VAL A 652 10.91 22.09 -1.96
C VAL A 652 9.88 21.67 -3.00
N ASN A 653 9.66 20.36 -3.14
CA ASN A 653 8.69 19.80 -4.07
C ASN A 653 7.50 19.21 -3.31
N ILE A 654 6.31 19.76 -3.50
CA ILE A 654 5.07 19.31 -2.87
C ILE A 654 4.30 18.42 -3.85
N LEU A 655 4.00 17.18 -3.47
CA LEU A 655 3.16 16.27 -4.25
C LEU A 655 1.86 15.98 -3.50
N VAL A 656 0.76 16.52 -4.00
CA VAL A 656 -0.59 16.29 -3.49
C VAL A 656 -1.26 15.21 -4.32
N MET A 657 -1.44 14.02 -3.74
CA MET A 657 -2.17 12.91 -4.35
C MET A 657 -3.66 13.07 -4.06
N ASP A 658 -4.35 13.79 -4.94
CA ASP A 658 -5.71 14.25 -4.71
C ASP A 658 -6.72 13.15 -5.03
N THR A 659 -7.26 12.54 -3.97
CA THR A 659 -8.33 11.55 -4.05
C THR A 659 -9.71 12.19 -3.85
N GLU A 660 -9.78 13.50 -3.65
CA GLU A 660 -10.99 14.26 -3.37
C GLU A 660 -11.81 13.78 -2.16
N VAL A 661 -11.25 12.97 -1.27
CA VAL A 661 -11.85 12.49 -0.01
C VAL A 661 -10.75 12.07 0.96
N TYR A 662 -11.07 11.96 2.26
CA TYR A 662 -10.14 11.35 3.21
C TYR A 662 -10.18 9.84 3.04
N SER A 663 -9.38 9.35 2.09
CA SER A 663 -9.41 7.96 1.66
C SER A 663 -9.00 6.99 2.78
N ASN A 664 -8.12 7.39 3.70
CA ASN A 664 -7.65 6.52 4.80
C ASN A 664 -8.73 6.20 5.83
N THR A 665 -9.41 7.23 6.31
CA THR A 665 -10.38 7.13 7.40
C THR A 665 -11.79 6.69 6.93
N GLY A 666 -11.89 6.20 5.69
CA GLY A 666 -13.11 5.62 5.13
C GLY A 666 -13.99 6.60 4.35
N GLY A 667 -13.39 7.59 3.68
CA GLY A 667 -14.07 8.43 2.69
C GLY A 667 -14.88 9.58 3.27
N GLN A 668 -14.29 10.36 4.18
CA GLN A 668 -14.84 11.64 4.64
C GLN A 668 -14.72 12.71 3.55
N SER A 669 -15.65 13.67 3.55
CA SER A 669 -15.56 14.87 2.74
C SER A 669 -14.32 15.70 3.14
N SER A 670 -13.61 16.20 2.13
CA SER A 670 -12.54 17.20 2.24
C SER A 670 -12.96 18.51 1.55
N LYS A 671 -12.15 19.57 1.66
CA LYS A 671 -12.32 20.76 0.80
C LYS A 671 -11.98 20.47 -0.67
N ALA A 672 -11.28 19.37 -0.96
CA ALA A 672 -11.04 18.87 -2.31
C ALA A 672 -12.23 18.08 -2.90
N THR A 673 -13.18 17.61 -2.09
CA THR A 673 -14.38 16.91 -2.57
C THR A 673 -15.19 17.80 -3.53
N PRO A 674 -15.55 17.31 -4.74
CA PRO A 674 -16.31 18.08 -5.71
C PRO A 674 -17.79 18.21 -5.30
N ARG A 675 -18.47 19.21 -5.87
CA ARG A 675 -19.91 19.40 -5.69
C ARG A 675 -20.68 18.13 -6.07
N ALA A 676 -21.75 17.84 -5.33
CA ALA A 676 -22.62 16.67 -5.47
C ALA A 676 -22.02 15.32 -5.08
N ALA A 677 -20.73 15.21 -4.81
CA ALA A 677 -20.15 13.95 -4.35
C ALA A 677 -20.68 13.60 -2.96
N VAL A 678 -21.10 12.35 -2.79
CA VAL A 678 -21.50 11.80 -1.50
C VAL A 678 -20.27 11.22 -0.81
N ALA A 679 -20.05 11.67 0.42
CA ALA A 679 -18.99 11.20 1.32
C ALA A 679 -19.50 11.24 2.77
N LYS A 680 -18.76 10.68 3.73
CA LYS A 680 -19.09 10.91 5.15
C LYS A 680 -19.01 12.42 5.45
N TYR A 681 -19.95 12.93 6.24
CA TYR A 681 -20.21 14.37 6.47
C TYR A 681 -20.71 15.15 5.24
N ALA A 682 -20.93 14.50 4.10
CA ALA A 682 -21.56 15.05 2.90
C ALA A 682 -22.60 14.07 2.32
N ALA A 683 -23.41 13.44 3.19
CA ALA A 683 -24.31 12.34 2.82
C ALA A 683 -25.39 12.73 1.79
N SER A 684 -25.70 14.03 1.67
CA SER A 684 -26.68 14.56 0.69
C SER A 684 -26.02 15.15 -0.56
N GLY A 685 -24.76 14.82 -0.81
CA GLY A 685 -23.92 15.48 -1.80
C GLY A 685 -23.32 16.76 -1.25
N LYS A 686 -22.03 17.00 -1.48
CA LYS A 686 -21.38 18.24 -1.05
C LYS A 686 -21.96 19.45 -1.78
N PRO A 687 -22.45 20.49 -1.08
CA PRO A 687 -23.04 21.66 -1.74
C PRO A 687 -22.00 22.68 -2.20
N ALA A 688 -20.80 22.72 -1.60
CA ALA A 688 -19.75 23.68 -1.94
C ALA A 688 -18.89 23.19 -3.11
N PRO A 689 -18.31 24.10 -3.93
CA PRO A 689 -17.37 23.73 -4.99
C PRO A 689 -16.09 23.11 -4.42
N LYS A 690 -15.28 22.49 -5.28
CA LYS A 690 -13.92 22.08 -4.91
C LYS A 690 -13.07 23.33 -4.65
N LYS A 691 -12.31 23.37 -3.54
CA LYS A 691 -11.31 24.43 -3.30
C LYS A 691 -10.24 24.35 -4.39
N ASP A 692 -9.88 25.48 -4.99
CA ASP A 692 -8.88 25.52 -6.07
C ASP A 692 -7.49 25.83 -5.50
N LEU A 693 -6.80 24.79 -4.99
CA LEU A 693 -5.47 24.92 -4.39
C LEU A 693 -4.42 25.43 -5.40
N GLY A 694 -4.49 24.98 -6.65
CA GLY A 694 -3.53 25.40 -7.66
C GLY A 694 -3.71 26.87 -8.06
N MET A 695 -4.95 27.35 -8.15
CA MET A 695 -5.23 28.79 -8.30
C MET A 695 -4.64 29.63 -7.17
N ILE A 696 -4.84 29.18 -5.91
CA ILE A 696 -4.31 29.88 -4.74
C ILE A 696 -2.77 29.90 -4.78
N ALA A 697 -2.12 28.77 -5.04
CA ALA A 697 -0.65 28.73 -5.13
C ALA A 697 -0.10 29.64 -6.24
N MET A 698 -0.79 29.73 -7.38
CA MET A 698 -0.38 30.59 -8.50
C MET A 698 -0.43 32.09 -8.16
N THR A 699 -1.16 32.53 -7.12
CA THR A 699 -1.23 33.97 -6.78
C THR A 699 0.09 34.54 -6.27
N TYR A 700 0.99 33.69 -5.78
CA TYR A 700 2.33 34.10 -5.34
C TYR A 700 3.26 34.47 -6.50
N GLY A 701 3.00 33.95 -7.71
CA GLY A 701 3.77 34.24 -8.92
C GLY A 701 5.13 33.52 -9.02
N ASN A 702 5.79 33.23 -7.90
CA ASN A 702 7.08 32.52 -7.82
C ASN A 702 6.96 31.05 -7.37
N VAL A 703 5.79 30.43 -7.57
CA VAL A 703 5.54 29.03 -7.25
C VAL A 703 5.33 28.27 -8.56
N TYR A 704 6.06 27.17 -8.76
CA TYR A 704 5.75 26.24 -9.84
C TYR A 704 4.50 25.44 -9.47
N VAL A 705 3.46 25.44 -10.31
CA VAL A 705 2.19 24.74 -10.02
C VAL A 705 1.83 23.86 -11.20
N ALA A 706 1.59 22.57 -10.97
CA ALA A 706 1.08 21.67 -12.01
C ALA A 706 -0.13 20.87 -11.53
N SER A 707 -1.12 20.70 -12.40
CA SER A 707 -2.23 19.78 -12.19
C SER A 707 -2.13 18.64 -13.20
N VAL A 708 -1.96 17.41 -12.71
CA VAL A 708 -1.62 16.23 -13.53
C VAL A 708 -2.64 15.11 -13.35
N ALA A 709 -2.79 14.27 -14.37
CA ALA A 709 -3.56 13.03 -14.32
C ALA A 709 -2.90 12.00 -15.23
N LEU A 710 -2.20 11.02 -14.63
CA LEU A 710 -1.37 10.05 -15.32
C LEU A 710 -2.14 9.27 -16.40
N GLY A 711 -3.36 8.83 -16.09
CA GLY A 711 -4.20 8.08 -17.01
C GLY A 711 -4.77 8.92 -18.17
N ALA A 712 -4.80 10.24 -18.03
CA ALA A 712 -5.25 11.14 -19.08
C ALA A 712 -4.11 11.54 -20.04
N ARG A 713 -2.95 11.93 -19.48
CA ARG A 713 -1.77 12.35 -20.26
C ARG A 713 -0.49 12.08 -19.48
N ASP A 714 0.11 10.93 -19.76
CA ASP A 714 1.32 10.43 -19.11
C ASP A 714 2.56 11.28 -19.42
N GLU A 715 2.74 11.70 -20.67
CA GLU A 715 3.86 12.58 -21.07
C GLU A 715 3.81 13.95 -20.37
N HIS A 716 2.61 14.50 -20.17
CA HIS A 716 2.42 15.75 -19.43
C HIS A 716 2.79 15.58 -17.96
N THR A 717 2.40 14.46 -17.36
CA THR A 717 2.75 14.13 -15.97
C THR A 717 4.27 14.02 -15.81
N LEU A 718 4.95 13.30 -16.69
CA LEU A 718 6.41 13.18 -16.69
C LEU A 718 7.09 14.54 -16.81
N LYS A 719 6.63 15.38 -17.75
CA LYS A 719 7.15 16.74 -17.94
C LYS A 719 7.00 17.61 -16.69
N ALA A 720 5.84 17.55 -16.02
CA ALA A 720 5.60 18.32 -14.80
C ALA A 720 6.54 17.92 -13.65
N PHE A 721 6.84 16.62 -13.49
CA PHE A 721 7.81 16.16 -12.47
C PHE A 721 9.22 16.66 -12.75
N LEU A 722 9.66 16.59 -14.02
CA LEU A 722 10.99 17.08 -14.42
C LEU A 722 11.13 18.59 -14.23
N GLU A 723 10.12 19.37 -14.62
CA GLU A 723 10.16 20.83 -14.46
C GLU A 723 10.06 21.26 -12.99
N ALA A 724 9.18 20.63 -12.20
CA ALA A 724 9.01 20.97 -10.78
C ALA A 724 10.30 20.78 -9.99
N GLU A 725 11.02 19.67 -10.20
CA GLU A 725 12.26 19.38 -9.46
C GLU A 725 13.45 20.25 -9.92
N ALA A 726 13.48 20.58 -11.21
CA ALA A 726 14.48 21.46 -11.78
C ALA A 726 14.31 22.92 -11.34
N TYR A 727 13.08 23.35 -11.04
CA TYR A 727 12.79 24.71 -10.58
C TYR A 727 13.51 25.03 -9.28
N ASP A 728 14.21 26.17 -9.24
CA ASP A 728 14.90 26.63 -8.04
C ASP A 728 13.98 27.44 -7.12
N GLY A 729 12.98 26.76 -6.56
CA GLY A 729 11.96 27.38 -5.74
C GLY A 729 10.90 26.38 -5.30
N PRO A 730 9.81 26.85 -4.70
CA PRO A 730 8.72 26.00 -4.26
C PRO A 730 7.93 25.48 -5.46
N SER A 731 7.71 24.18 -5.48
CA SER A 731 6.94 23.49 -6.51
C SER A 731 5.78 22.74 -5.90
N ILE A 732 4.61 22.76 -6.55
CA ILE A 732 3.43 21.97 -6.15
C ILE A 732 2.85 21.23 -7.35
N ILE A 733 2.75 19.92 -7.23
CA ILE A 733 2.10 19.02 -8.19
C ILE A 733 0.83 18.47 -7.54
N ILE A 734 -0.33 18.76 -8.13
CA ILE A 734 -1.62 18.24 -7.74
C ILE A 734 -1.98 17.10 -8.70
N ALA A 735 -1.91 15.87 -8.21
CA ALA A 735 -2.03 14.65 -9.00
C ALA A 735 -3.37 13.95 -8.75
N TYR A 736 -4.24 13.91 -9.77
CA TYR A 736 -5.50 13.19 -9.66
C TYR A 736 -5.25 11.71 -9.37
N SER A 737 -5.79 11.24 -8.25
CA SER A 737 -5.55 9.92 -7.71
C SER A 737 -6.87 9.19 -7.49
N HIS A 738 -7.29 8.41 -8.49
CA HIS A 738 -8.51 7.60 -8.37
C HIS A 738 -8.45 6.62 -7.18
N CYS A 739 -9.61 6.39 -6.54
CA CYS A 739 -9.69 5.63 -5.29
C CYS A 739 -10.92 4.71 -5.26
N ILE A 740 -10.84 3.61 -4.50
CA ILE A 740 -11.97 2.73 -4.22
C ILE A 740 -13.17 3.48 -3.61
N ALA A 741 -12.91 4.58 -2.89
CA ALA A 741 -13.94 5.43 -2.28
C ALA A 741 -14.81 6.16 -3.33
N HIS A 742 -14.35 6.28 -4.57
CA HIS A 742 -15.16 6.81 -5.68
C HIS A 742 -16.23 5.79 -6.11
N GLY A 743 -16.01 4.51 -5.80
CA GLY A 743 -16.86 3.40 -6.21
C GLY A 743 -16.87 3.25 -7.73
N ILE A 744 -15.68 3.25 -8.33
CA ILE A 744 -15.41 2.97 -9.73
C ILE A 744 -14.87 1.55 -9.92
N ASN A 745 -14.81 1.08 -11.15
CA ASN A 745 -14.05 -0.13 -11.47
C ASN A 745 -12.56 0.20 -11.53
N MET A 746 -11.79 -0.29 -10.55
CA MET A 746 -10.35 -0.01 -10.42
C MET A 746 -9.54 -0.58 -11.60
N THR A 747 -10.03 -1.63 -12.27
CA THR A 747 -9.36 -2.22 -13.44
C THR A 747 -9.27 -1.28 -14.64
N THR A 748 -10.15 -0.27 -14.68
CA THR A 748 -10.21 0.77 -15.72
C THR A 748 -9.89 2.16 -15.17
N GLY A 749 -9.28 2.25 -13.99
CA GLY A 749 -9.06 3.50 -13.27
C GLY A 749 -8.29 4.56 -14.08
N MET A 750 -7.31 4.15 -14.89
CA MET A 750 -6.55 5.06 -15.77
C MET A 750 -7.43 5.67 -16.86
N ASN A 751 -8.30 4.89 -17.50
CA ASN A 751 -9.24 5.41 -18.51
C ASN A 751 -10.24 6.39 -17.90
N HIS A 752 -10.66 6.16 -16.65
CA HIS A 752 -11.54 7.08 -15.95
C HIS A 752 -10.91 8.47 -15.75
N GLN A 753 -9.59 8.54 -15.49
CA GLN A 753 -8.88 9.83 -15.42
C GLN A 753 -8.99 10.61 -16.74
N LYS A 754 -8.88 9.91 -17.88
CA LYS A 754 -9.07 10.53 -19.19
C LYS A 754 -10.47 11.13 -19.35
N THR A 755 -11.52 10.40 -18.95
CA THR A 755 -12.89 10.91 -18.96
C THR A 755 -13.08 12.16 -18.09
N LEU A 756 -12.40 12.24 -16.94
CA LEU A 756 -12.46 13.42 -16.07
C LEU A 756 -11.83 14.67 -16.67
N VAL A 757 -10.73 14.50 -17.41
CA VAL A 757 -10.09 15.60 -18.15
C VAL A 757 -10.95 16.00 -19.35
N GLU A 758 -11.48 15.03 -20.10
CA GLU A 758 -12.36 15.30 -21.24
C GLU A 758 -13.68 15.97 -20.86
N SER A 759 -14.13 15.85 -19.60
CA SER A 759 -15.30 16.58 -19.08
C SER A 759 -14.98 17.93 -18.42
N GLY A 760 -13.71 18.30 -18.29
CA GLY A 760 -13.27 19.54 -17.62
C GLY A 760 -13.36 19.50 -16.08
N ARG A 761 -13.79 18.36 -15.49
CA ARG A 761 -13.79 18.18 -14.03
C ARG A 761 -12.40 18.20 -13.44
N TRP A 762 -11.40 17.77 -14.20
CA TRP A 762 -9.99 17.92 -13.86
C TRP A 762 -9.26 18.67 -14.98
N LEU A 763 -8.53 19.74 -14.64
CA LEU A 763 -7.76 20.49 -15.63
C LEU A 763 -6.30 20.03 -15.64
N LEU A 764 -5.69 19.97 -16.82
CA LEU A 764 -4.25 19.75 -16.97
C LEU A 764 -3.57 21.07 -17.30
N TYR A 765 -2.66 21.51 -16.44
CA TYR A 765 -1.91 22.75 -16.64
C TYR A 765 -0.56 22.70 -15.92
N ARG A 766 0.34 23.60 -16.32
CA ARG A 766 1.60 23.92 -15.65
C ARG A 766 1.76 25.44 -15.61
N HIS A 767 2.05 25.97 -14.44
CA HIS A 767 2.48 27.34 -14.18
C HIS A 767 3.98 27.29 -13.89
N ASN A 768 4.80 27.73 -14.84
CA ASN A 768 6.25 27.79 -14.68
C ASN A 768 6.71 29.26 -14.58
N PRO A 769 7.08 29.74 -13.37
CA PRO A 769 7.54 31.12 -13.17
C PRO A 769 8.72 31.54 -14.06
N GLU A 770 9.61 30.61 -14.43
CA GLU A 770 10.80 30.92 -15.25
C GLU A 770 10.45 31.41 -16.66
N LEU A 771 9.24 31.12 -17.16
CA LEU A 771 8.79 31.61 -18.46
C LEU A 771 8.64 33.14 -18.48
N LEU A 772 8.44 33.78 -17.32
CA LEU A 772 8.43 35.23 -17.21
C LEU A 772 9.77 35.84 -17.65
N ASN A 773 10.89 35.17 -17.34
CA ASN A 773 12.23 35.60 -17.76
C ASN A 773 12.41 35.54 -19.29
N GLN A 774 11.52 34.84 -19.99
CA GLN A 774 11.48 34.73 -21.45
C GLN A 774 10.37 35.59 -22.07
N GLY A 775 9.70 36.44 -21.29
CA GLY A 775 8.54 37.23 -21.74
C GLY A 775 7.31 36.38 -22.11
N LYS A 776 7.21 35.15 -21.60
CA LYS A 776 6.11 34.21 -21.87
C LYS A 776 5.17 34.10 -20.68
N ASN A 777 3.91 33.77 -20.95
CA ASN A 777 2.94 33.48 -19.90
C ASN A 777 3.35 32.22 -19.13
N PRO A 778 3.47 32.29 -17.78
CA PRO A 778 3.87 31.14 -16.98
C PRO A 778 2.82 30.02 -17.02
N LEU A 779 1.53 30.36 -17.14
CA LEU A 779 0.44 29.40 -17.19
C LEU A 779 0.25 28.81 -18.60
N GLN A 780 0.50 27.51 -18.71
CA GLN A 780 0.27 26.69 -19.88
C GLN A 780 -0.91 25.74 -19.60
N LEU A 781 -1.98 25.84 -20.40
CA LEU A 781 -3.13 24.94 -20.32
C LEU A 781 -2.90 23.74 -21.26
N ASP A 782 -2.49 22.61 -20.67
CA ASP A 782 -2.00 21.41 -21.38
C ASP A 782 -3.09 20.37 -21.68
N MET A 783 -4.28 20.85 -21.98
CA MET A 783 -5.41 20.03 -22.42
C MET A 783 -6.21 20.73 -23.52
N ARG A 784 -6.99 19.95 -24.26
CA ARG A 784 -7.98 20.49 -25.19
C ARG A 784 -9.20 21.00 -24.43
N SER A 785 -10.02 21.80 -25.09
CA SER A 785 -11.34 22.16 -24.56
C SER A 785 -12.13 20.91 -24.16
N PRO A 786 -12.87 20.94 -23.03
CA PRO A 786 -13.73 19.84 -22.64
C PRO A 786 -14.68 19.44 -23.77
N THR A 787 -14.80 18.13 -24.02
CA THR A 787 -15.62 17.54 -25.10
C THR A 787 -16.74 16.64 -24.57
N GLN A 788 -16.73 16.31 -23.28
CA GLN A 788 -17.76 15.48 -22.65
C GLN A 788 -18.56 16.27 -21.61
N SER A 789 -19.79 15.84 -21.31
CA SER A 789 -20.59 16.44 -20.26
C SER A 789 -20.07 16.08 -18.87
N VAL A 790 -20.26 16.99 -17.91
CA VAL A 790 -19.93 16.73 -16.50
C VAL A 790 -20.75 15.55 -15.96
N GLU A 791 -22.02 15.45 -16.37
CA GLU A 791 -22.92 14.34 -16.03
C GLU A 791 -22.33 12.97 -16.37
N HIS A 792 -21.81 12.80 -17.59
CA HIS A 792 -21.26 11.52 -18.04
C HIS A 792 -20.16 11.05 -17.09
N SER A 793 -19.19 11.92 -16.79
CA SER A 793 -18.08 11.58 -15.90
C SER A 793 -18.51 11.36 -14.45
N MET A 794 -19.45 12.14 -13.91
CA MET A 794 -19.96 11.97 -12.54
C MET A 794 -20.67 10.63 -12.38
N TYR A 795 -21.54 10.27 -13.32
CA TYR A 795 -22.32 9.04 -13.21
C TYR A 795 -21.53 7.77 -13.59
N GLN A 796 -20.24 7.87 -13.90
CA GLN A 796 -19.37 6.69 -13.86
C GLN A 796 -19.05 6.25 -12.42
N GLU A 797 -19.19 7.14 -11.44
CA GLU A 797 -18.76 6.89 -10.06
C GLU A 797 -19.97 6.70 -9.13
N ASN A 798 -19.91 5.70 -8.24
CA ASN A 798 -21.02 5.42 -7.33
C ASN A 798 -21.27 6.57 -6.33
N ARG A 799 -20.24 7.33 -5.96
CA ARG A 799 -20.39 8.49 -5.05
C ARG A 799 -21.30 9.60 -5.58
N PHE A 800 -21.59 9.63 -6.89
CA PHE A 800 -22.62 10.51 -7.46
C PHE A 800 -23.92 9.76 -7.78
N LYS A 801 -23.83 8.54 -8.34
CA LYS A 801 -25.00 7.70 -8.65
C LYS A 801 -25.88 7.41 -7.43
N MET A 802 -25.30 7.27 -6.24
CA MET A 802 -26.11 6.99 -5.06
C MET A 802 -27.05 8.15 -4.71
N LEU A 803 -26.62 9.39 -4.98
CA LEU A 803 -27.43 10.58 -4.74
C LEU A 803 -28.65 10.62 -5.65
N THR A 804 -28.54 10.18 -6.91
CA THR A 804 -29.67 10.12 -7.84
C THR A 804 -30.75 9.12 -7.39
N LYS A 805 -30.37 8.11 -6.60
CA LYS A 805 -31.29 7.12 -6.02
C LYS A 805 -31.89 7.59 -4.71
N SER A 806 -31.08 8.20 -3.83
CA SER A 806 -31.53 8.60 -2.50
C SER A 806 -32.25 9.95 -2.49
N LYS A 807 -31.82 10.91 -3.32
CA LYS A 807 -32.33 12.29 -3.37
C LYS A 807 -32.31 12.83 -4.82
N PRO A 808 -33.21 12.37 -5.70
CA PRO A 808 -33.17 12.67 -7.14
C PRO A 808 -33.19 14.17 -7.49
N ASP A 809 -34.01 14.97 -6.80
CA ASP A 809 -34.15 16.41 -7.11
C ASP A 809 -32.91 17.20 -6.69
N VAL A 810 -32.33 16.84 -5.54
CA VAL A 810 -31.05 17.40 -5.07
C VAL A 810 -29.93 17.05 -6.04
N ALA A 811 -29.89 15.81 -6.53
CA ALA A 811 -28.89 15.37 -7.51
C ALA A 811 -28.97 16.20 -8.81
N LYS A 812 -30.18 16.41 -9.36
CA LYS A 812 -30.39 17.23 -10.56
C LYS A 812 -29.97 18.69 -10.34
N HIS A 813 -30.32 19.27 -9.20
CA HIS A 813 -29.95 20.65 -8.86
C HIS A 813 -28.43 20.83 -8.73
N LEU A 814 -27.77 19.95 -7.97
CA LEU A 814 -26.32 20.01 -7.77
C LEU A 814 -25.53 19.70 -9.05
N LEU A 815 -26.04 18.82 -9.92
CA LEU A 815 -25.44 18.55 -11.23
C LEU A 815 -25.43 19.81 -12.11
N LYS A 816 -26.54 20.56 -12.17
CA LYS A 816 -26.61 21.82 -12.93
C LYS A 816 -25.58 22.83 -12.42
N GLN A 817 -25.44 22.95 -11.11
CA GLN A 817 -24.43 23.81 -10.49
C GLN A 817 -23.01 23.33 -10.77
N ALA A 818 -22.76 22.02 -10.75
CA ALA A 818 -21.45 21.44 -11.04
C ALA A 818 -21.02 21.69 -12.49
N GLN A 819 -21.96 21.59 -13.45
CA GLN A 819 -21.68 21.95 -14.85
C GLN A 819 -21.29 23.43 -14.98
N ALA A 820 -22.09 24.34 -14.40
CA ALA A 820 -21.80 25.77 -14.43
C ALA A 820 -20.44 26.12 -13.78
N GLU A 821 -20.09 25.45 -12.68
CA GLU A 821 -18.80 25.59 -12.00
C GLU A 821 -17.62 25.15 -12.87
N VAL A 822 -17.73 23.98 -13.52
CA VAL A 822 -16.71 23.47 -14.43
C VAL A 822 -16.51 24.39 -15.63
N ASP A 823 -17.61 24.87 -16.22
CA ASP A 823 -17.56 25.79 -17.35
C ASP A 823 -16.89 27.12 -16.97
N ALA A 824 -17.27 27.69 -15.83
CA ALA A 824 -16.68 28.93 -15.32
C ALA A 824 -15.19 28.78 -15.00
N ARG A 825 -14.79 27.66 -14.38
CA ARG A 825 -13.37 27.37 -14.09
C ARG A 825 -12.59 27.21 -15.39
N TRP A 826 -13.10 26.46 -16.36
CA TRP A 826 -12.45 26.33 -17.66
C TRP A 826 -12.24 27.70 -18.35
N GLN A 827 -13.26 28.55 -18.38
CA GLN A 827 -13.17 29.89 -18.95
C GLN A 827 -12.12 30.76 -18.24
N MET A 828 -12.07 30.70 -16.90
CA MET A 828 -11.09 31.43 -16.09
C MET A 828 -9.66 31.02 -16.44
N TYR A 829 -9.35 29.72 -16.45
CA TYR A 829 -8.00 29.23 -16.78
C TYR A 829 -7.63 29.52 -18.23
N GLN A 830 -8.58 29.42 -19.16
CA GLN A 830 -8.35 29.80 -20.55
C GLN A 830 -8.02 31.30 -20.69
N TYR A 831 -8.73 32.17 -19.96
CA TYR A 831 -8.45 33.60 -19.93
C TYR A 831 -7.04 33.87 -19.39
N LEU A 832 -6.69 33.28 -18.25
CA LEU A 832 -5.38 33.47 -17.62
C LEU A 832 -4.22 32.99 -18.50
N ALA A 833 -4.38 31.84 -19.18
CA ALA A 833 -3.37 31.30 -20.08
C ALA A 833 -3.19 32.12 -21.38
N LYS A 834 -4.18 32.93 -21.74
CA LYS A 834 -4.13 33.83 -22.91
C LYS A 834 -3.78 35.28 -22.56
N ARG A 835 -3.69 35.61 -21.27
CA ARG A 835 -3.41 36.98 -20.82
C ARG A 835 -2.01 37.40 -21.27
N ASP A 836 -1.90 38.59 -21.83
CA ASP A 836 -0.62 39.21 -22.14
C ASP A 836 0.16 39.49 -20.84
N ILE A 837 1.46 39.20 -20.86
CA ILE A 837 2.37 39.49 -19.76
C ILE A 837 2.98 40.88 -20.06
N PRO A 838 2.82 41.87 -19.18
CA PRO A 838 3.53 43.14 -19.33
C PRO A 838 5.03 42.87 -19.40
N THR A 839 5.70 43.34 -20.44
CA THR A 839 7.17 43.34 -20.49
C THR A 839 7.67 44.25 -19.38
N ALA A 840 8.40 43.68 -18.43
CA ALA A 840 9.05 44.41 -17.34
C ALA A 840 10.21 45.28 -17.85
#